data_AF-A0A8H5GND2-F1
#
_entry.id   AF-A0A8H5GND2-F1
#
_cell.length_a   1.000
_cell.length_b   1.000
_cell.length_c   1.000
_cell.angle_alpha   90.00
_cell.angle_beta   90.00
_cell.angle_gamma   90.00
#
_symmetry.space_group_name_H-M   'P 1'
#
loop_
_entity.id
_entity.type
_entity.pdbx_description
1 polymer ?
#
loop_
_entity_poly.entity_id
_entity_poly.type
_entity_poly.pdbx_seq_one_letter_code
_entity_poly.pdbx_strand_id
1 'polypeptide(L)'
;MRVSFMDGNVHILPNAIHQRVRFESIKTNLIFFTSIIMASDSLHKVDESTGTVDIVVPAGIEVQVSVTFLQTYRQIISETWLSGGLLKKEEFYASDHPEKSGDSTTPCEAIARQLTLRFLYFIDGRQRPIPSEMLEVITESQEADSLTLLIFARDESSSRPTDSSDSDMFARVTLYDPSSPAVEHGLGGATTVPESGDEGTTSNAEEPQYVTPDLSNIQAKIVPGLNKAYQYFIFFRFNKLSGFRDTMKSEIIPVISTAKDVFDMLKKKEFPSSGLPNTDWEYVGCSVGFSSIGLSKLGLNDYLYDEAFHRGQKQDAKDLGDKGTESEGEFLPDWEDKYLEEIHGVFQITAHNDSKGKAFAYQLKQAFSYSKGIKTVLSFQTQFRPHPDTPNEHFGFRDGISKPEIEGYTFDDELPIRFPGCLLMGRKGDLDKDRRPAWAFDGSFFVFRKLRQLVPEFNSFLQENGVKLFPSSTPENAADKLGARVFGRWKSGTPVVLSPDEDDKSISQDNNQINNFQYPADQNACPFAAHTQKSYPRTNMPGSNDHLFRRSSIPYGDELDASEISTSTTQKDRGLLFLCYQSSIERGFKYTQQRFNNPDFPFSPLQSEKPGQKPGYDAVIGSSPRYMTGANPEKPTDKLSIPLRFVEARGGEYFFMPSISTLNMIAP
;
A
#
# COMPACT_ATOMS: atom_id res chain seq x y z
N MET A 1 -40.21 26.08 -5.19
CA MET A 1 -41.43 26.80 -4.77
C MET A 1 -41.68 26.49 -3.29
N ARG A 2 -42.21 27.42 -2.47
CA ARG A 2 -42.43 27.17 -1.03
C ARG A 2 -43.48 26.06 -0.83
N VAL A 3 -43.23 25.17 0.14
CA VAL A 3 -44.25 24.27 0.70
C VAL A 3 -44.64 24.84 2.07
N SER A 4 -45.93 25.07 2.27
CA SER A 4 -46.51 25.43 3.57
C SER A 4 -47.65 24.45 3.87
N PHE A 5 -47.60 23.80 5.03
CA PHE A 5 -48.60 22.82 5.43
C PHE A 5 -49.71 23.48 6.25
N MET A 6 -50.92 23.49 5.70
CA MET A 6 -52.18 23.48 6.46
C MET A 6 -53.13 22.50 5.77
N ASP A 7 -53.87 21.74 6.57
CA ASP A 7 -55.07 20.97 6.21
C ASP A 7 -54.97 19.97 5.04
N GLY A 8 -53.85 19.23 5.00
CA GLY A 8 -53.84 17.81 4.62
C GLY A 8 -54.10 17.42 3.16
N ASN A 9 -54.38 18.36 2.26
CA ASN A 9 -54.62 18.07 0.84
C ASN A 9 -53.81 18.99 -0.08
N VAL A 10 -53.04 18.39 -1.00
CA VAL A 10 -52.31 19.11 -2.05
C VAL A 10 -53.00 18.87 -3.39
N HIS A 11 -53.56 19.92 -3.97
CA HIS A 11 -54.07 19.90 -5.35
C HIS A 11 -53.06 20.56 -6.31
N ILE A 12 -52.82 19.93 -7.45
CA ILE A 12 -52.07 20.50 -8.58
C ILE A 12 -52.93 20.36 -9.83
N LEU A 13 -53.14 21.46 -10.56
CA LEU A 13 -53.84 21.49 -11.86
C LEU A 13 -52.85 21.82 -13.00
N PRO A 14 -53.03 21.27 -14.22
CA PRO A 14 -51.98 21.27 -15.24
C PRO A 14 -52.17 22.27 -16.41
N ASN A 15 -51.04 22.68 -17.01
CA ASN A 15 -50.72 22.92 -18.43
C ASN A 15 -49.65 24.04 -18.53
N ALA A 16 -48.38 23.76 -18.88
CA ALA A 16 -47.84 23.41 -20.22
C ALA A 16 -47.91 24.62 -21.19
N ILE A 17 -46.84 25.15 -21.79
CA ILE A 17 -46.00 24.67 -22.93
C ILE A 17 -44.89 25.75 -23.13
N HIS A 18 -43.61 25.53 -23.53
CA HIS A 18 -42.81 24.35 -23.90
C HIS A 18 -41.30 24.67 -23.77
N GLN A 19 -40.45 23.67 -23.46
CA GLN A 19 -39.12 23.51 -24.09
C GLN A 19 -38.79 22.01 -24.10
N ARG A 20 -38.58 21.42 -25.30
CA ARG A 20 -38.33 19.98 -25.47
C ARG A 20 -36.83 19.69 -25.40
N VAL A 21 -36.40 19.02 -24.34
CA VAL A 21 -35.15 18.26 -24.27
C VAL A 21 -35.48 16.91 -23.64
N ARG A 22 -34.78 15.83 -24.03
CA ARG A 22 -35.08 14.44 -23.63
C ARG A 22 -34.98 14.27 -22.10
N PHE A 23 -36.12 14.19 -21.42
CA PHE A 23 -36.20 13.84 -19.99
C PHE A 23 -36.86 12.47 -19.72
N GLU A 24 -37.27 11.76 -20.78
CA GLU A 24 -37.99 10.48 -20.63
C GLU A 24 -37.04 9.28 -20.44
N SER A 25 -35.93 9.14 -21.19
CA SER A 25 -35.02 7.99 -20.99
C SER A 25 -34.30 8.00 -19.64
N ILE A 26 -33.73 9.15 -19.25
CA ILE A 26 -32.97 9.29 -17.98
C ILE A 26 -33.87 8.99 -16.77
N LYS A 27 -35.14 9.40 -16.77
CA LYS A 27 -36.07 9.05 -15.69
C LYS A 27 -36.43 7.57 -15.70
N THR A 28 -36.61 6.95 -16.87
CA THR A 28 -36.95 5.53 -16.94
C THR A 28 -35.80 4.65 -16.44
N ASN A 29 -34.55 4.94 -16.82
CA ASN A 29 -33.40 4.09 -16.45
C ASN A 29 -32.99 4.29 -14.98
N LEU A 30 -33.07 5.52 -14.46
CA LEU A 30 -32.86 5.78 -13.03
C LEU A 30 -33.94 5.09 -12.16
N ILE A 31 -35.20 5.06 -12.62
CA ILE A 31 -36.26 4.30 -11.95
C ILE A 31 -36.01 2.78 -12.09
N PHE A 32 -35.45 2.31 -13.20
CA PHE A 32 -35.21 0.90 -13.47
C PHE A 32 -34.23 0.27 -12.47
N PHE A 33 -33.00 0.78 -12.38
CA PHE A 33 -32.02 0.26 -11.41
C PHE A 33 -32.43 0.51 -9.96
N THR A 34 -33.01 1.68 -9.64
CA THR A 34 -33.54 1.92 -8.27
C THR A 34 -34.64 0.93 -7.88
N SER A 35 -35.48 0.49 -8.84
CA SER A 35 -36.52 -0.53 -8.58
C SER A 35 -35.96 -1.94 -8.48
N ILE A 36 -34.88 -2.26 -9.20
CA ILE A 36 -34.16 -3.54 -9.11
C ILE A 36 -33.39 -3.63 -7.79
N ILE A 37 -32.74 -2.55 -7.35
CA ILE A 37 -32.03 -2.47 -6.06
C ILE A 37 -33.02 -2.63 -4.88
N MET A 38 -34.22 -2.07 -4.99
CA MET A 38 -35.32 -2.30 -4.02
C MET A 38 -35.87 -3.74 -4.03
N ALA A 39 -35.41 -4.59 -4.95
CA ALA A 39 -35.85 -5.97 -5.15
C ALA A 39 -34.67 -6.95 -5.35
N SER A 40 -33.48 -6.64 -4.80
CA SER A 40 -32.22 -7.38 -4.98
C SER A 40 -32.36 -8.89 -4.80
N ASP A 41 -33.13 -9.30 -3.80
CA ASP A 41 -33.38 -10.70 -3.39
C ASP A 41 -34.18 -11.49 -4.44
N SER A 42 -34.66 -10.84 -5.51
CA SER A 42 -35.38 -11.45 -6.63
C SER A 42 -34.62 -11.43 -7.95
N LEU A 43 -33.48 -10.72 -8.03
CA LEU A 43 -32.67 -10.63 -9.25
C LEU A 43 -31.80 -11.87 -9.46
N HIS A 44 -31.34 -12.47 -8.37
CA HIS A 44 -30.52 -13.67 -8.39
C HIS A 44 -31.11 -14.76 -7.49
N LYS A 45 -30.75 -16.01 -7.76
CA LYS A 45 -31.12 -17.17 -6.96
C LYS A 45 -29.92 -18.10 -6.84
N VAL A 46 -29.58 -18.44 -5.61
CA VAL A 46 -28.57 -19.48 -5.33
C VAL A 46 -29.26 -20.85 -5.35
N ASP A 47 -28.71 -21.79 -6.10
CA ASP A 47 -29.02 -23.22 -6.03
C ASP A 47 -27.76 -23.97 -5.61
N GLU A 48 -27.60 -24.10 -4.30
CA GLU A 48 -26.42 -24.69 -3.68
C GLU A 48 -26.29 -26.18 -4.01
N SER A 49 -27.42 -26.87 -4.18
CA SER A 49 -27.47 -28.31 -4.54
C SER A 49 -26.79 -28.62 -5.88
N THR A 50 -26.71 -27.61 -6.75
CA THR A 50 -26.08 -27.67 -8.06
C THR A 50 -24.84 -26.79 -8.20
N GLY A 51 -24.47 -26.06 -7.13
CA GLY A 51 -23.34 -25.14 -7.08
C GLY A 51 -23.50 -23.94 -8.01
N THR A 52 -24.72 -23.40 -8.16
CA THR A 52 -25.00 -22.34 -9.13
C THR A 52 -25.59 -21.08 -8.54
N VAL A 53 -25.27 -19.94 -9.14
CA VAL A 53 -26.00 -18.68 -8.98
C VAL A 53 -26.65 -18.34 -10.31
N ASP A 54 -27.98 -18.35 -10.33
CA ASP A 54 -28.82 -17.87 -11.43
C ASP A 54 -29.02 -16.36 -11.28
N ILE A 55 -28.82 -15.60 -12.36
CA ILE A 55 -28.97 -14.15 -12.41
C ILE A 55 -29.90 -13.82 -13.58
N VAL A 56 -30.97 -13.08 -13.28
CA VAL A 56 -31.91 -12.58 -14.31
C VAL A 56 -31.34 -11.30 -14.91
N VAL A 57 -30.95 -11.35 -16.17
CA VAL A 57 -30.39 -10.21 -16.91
C VAL A 57 -31.51 -9.57 -17.72
N PRO A 58 -31.92 -8.32 -17.43
CA PRO A 58 -33.00 -7.66 -18.15
C PRO A 58 -32.67 -7.41 -19.63
N ALA A 59 -33.71 -7.25 -20.45
CA ALA A 59 -33.55 -6.82 -21.84
C ALA A 59 -32.87 -5.44 -21.90
N GLY A 60 -31.92 -5.26 -22.83
CA GLY A 60 -31.19 -4.00 -23.01
C GLY A 60 -29.96 -3.82 -22.13
N ILE A 61 -29.60 -4.80 -21.28
CA ILE A 61 -28.45 -4.73 -20.37
C ILE A 61 -27.25 -5.49 -20.93
N GLU A 62 -26.06 -4.89 -20.80
CA GLU A 62 -24.76 -5.51 -21.06
C GLU A 62 -24.18 -6.10 -19.78
N VAL A 63 -23.41 -7.18 -19.90
CA VAL A 63 -22.90 -7.92 -18.74
C VAL A 63 -21.42 -8.21 -18.88
N GLN A 64 -20.64 -7.78 -17.89
CA GLN A 64 -19.26 -8.19 -17.71
C GLN A 64 -19.16 -9.18 -16.55
N VAL A 65 -18.45 -10.29 -16.76
CA VAL A 65 -18.11 -11.23 -15.67
C VAL A 65 -16.59 -11.27 -15.55
N SER A 66 -16.09 -11.01 -14.34
CA SER A 66 -14.67 -11.12 -13.98
C SER A 66 -14.53 -12.13 -12.85
N VAL A 67 -13.69 -13.15 -13.01
CA VAL A 67 -13.48 -14.20 -12.00
C VAL A 67 -12.03 -14.29 -11.54
N THR A 68 -11.83 -14.74 -10.30
CA THR A 68 -10.51 -14.97 -9.69
C THR A 68 -10.50 -16.25 -8.85
N PHE A 69 -9.42 -17.03 -8.94
CA PHE A 69 -9.20 -18.26 -8.17
C PHE A 69 -8.09 -18.07 -7.14
N LEU A 70 -8.26 -18.56 -5.91
CA LEU A 70 -7.27 -18.36 -4.82
C LEU A 70 -6.49 -19.62 -4.40
N GLN A 71 -6.73 -20.79 -5.01
CA GLN A 71 -6.12 -22.07 -4.58
C GLN A 71 -5.40 -22.88 -5.69
N THR A 72 -4.80 -24.00 -5.28
CA THR A 72 -3.84 -24.82 -6.04
C THR A 72 -4.38 -26.14 -6.60
N TYR A 73 -5.61 -26.53 -6.29
CA TYR A 73 -6.28 -27.66 -6.95
C TYR A 73 -7.26 -27.14 -8.02
N ARG A 74 -7.72 -28.03 -8.90
CA ARG A 74 -8.50 -27.63 -10.07
C ARG A 74 -9.86 -27.04 -9.70
N GLN A 75 -10.05 -25.76 -9.99
CA GLN A 75 -11.29 -25.02 -9.81
C GLN A 75 -11.84 -24.60 -11.18
N ILE A 76 -13.17 -24.62 -11.35
CA ILE A 76 -13.84 -24.19 -12.58
C ILE A 76 -15.06 -23.32 -12.25
N ILE A 77 -15.15 -22.15 -12.89
CA ILE A 77 -16.40 -21.40 -13.04
C ILE A 77 -16.84 -21.55 -14.48
N SER A 78 -18.07 -22.03 -14.72
CA SER A 78 -18.62 -22.10 -16.08
C SER A 78 -19.81 -21.18 -16.23
N GLU A 79 -19.75 -20.34 -17.26
CA GLU A 79 -20.77 -19.39 -17.66
C GLU A 79 -21.78 -20.09 -18.58
N THR A 80 -23.07 -19.87 -18.37
CA THR A 80 -24.13 -20.46 -19.20
C THR A 80 -25.26 -19.49 -19.39
N TRP A 81 -25.59 -19.21 -20.64
CA TRP A 81 -26.66 -18.31 -21.03
C TRP A 81 -27.88 -19.08 -21.52
N LEU A 82 -29.03 -18.75 -20.95
CA LEU A 82 -30.34 -19.26 -21.31
C LEU A 82 -31.15 -18.14 -21.97
N SER A 83 -31.48 -18.33 -23.25
CA SER A 83 -32.29 -17.39 -24.03
C SER A 83 -33.30 -18.16 -24.89
N GLY A 84 -34.60 -17.91 -24.69
CA GLY A 84 -35.67 -18.53 -25.49
C GLY A 84 -35.73 -20.08 -25.45
N GLY A 85 -35.13 -20.72 -24.44
CA GLY A 85 -35.00 -22.18 -24.34
C GLY A 85 -33.80 -22.79 -25.07
N LEU A 86 -32.98 -21.97 -25.74
CA LEU A 86 -31.66 -22.38 -26.24
C LEU A 86 -30.62 -22.17 -25.13
N LEU A 87 -29.86 -23.23 -24.86
CA LEU A 87 -28.84 -23.29 -23.83
C LEU A 87 -27.48 -23.10 -24.52
N LYS A 88 -26.89 -21.91 -24.40
CA LYS A 88 -25.58 -21.60 -24.98
C LYS A 88 -24.56 -21.60 -23.85
N LYS A 89 -23.71 -22.62 -23.85
CA LYS A 89 -22.57 -22.70 -22.93
C LYS A 89 -21.39 -22.01 -23.61
N GLU A 90 -21.10 -20.80 -23.17
CA GLU A 90 -20.16 -19.93 -23.87
C GLU A 90 -18.75 -20.10 -23.33
N GLU A 91 -18.54 -19.92 -22.02
CA GLU A 91 -17.18 -19.81 -21.48
C GLU A 91 -16.94 -20.66 -20.21
N PHE A 92 -15.69 -21.05 -20.03
CA PHE A 92 -15.21 -21.80 -18.87
C PHE A 92 -13.88 -21.20 -18.40
N TYR A 93 -13.87 -20.74 -17.16
CA TYR A 93 -12.65 -20.36 -16.47
C TYR A 93 -12.22 -21.53 -15.63
N ALA A 94 -11.09 -22.15 -15.99
CA ALA A 94 -10.51 -23.27 -15.26
C ALA A 94 -9.10 -22.90 -14.82
N SER A 95 -8.80 -23.07 -13.54
CA SER A 95 -7.45 -22.87 -13.02
C SER A 95 -7.01 -24.03 -12.13
N ASP A 96 -5.77 -24.46 -12.35
CA ASP A 96 -5.00 -25.34 -11.46
C ASP A 96 -3.95 -24.51 -10.67
N HIS A 97 -4.08 -23.18 -10.68
CA HIS A 97 -3.12 -22.22 -10.13
C HIS A 97 -3.84 -21.07 -9.40
N PRO A 98 -3.37 -20.65 -8.21
CA PRO A 98 -3.91 -19.49 -7.52
C PRO A 98 -3.59 -18.19 -8.27
N GLU A 99 -4.37 -17.15 -7.98
CA GLU A 99 -4.25 -15.77 -8.49
C GLU A 99 -4.48 -15.58 -10.01
N LYS A 100 -4.96 -16.60 -10.74
CA LYS A 100 -5.42 -16.40 -12.12
C LYS A 100 -6.80 -15.77 -12.17
N SER A 101 -6.99 -14.84 -13.10
CA SER A 101 -8.30 -14.30 -13.47
C SER A 101 -8.78 -14.79 -14.84
N GLY A 102 -10.07 -14.59 -15.10
CA GLY A 102 -10.69 -14.72 -16.42
C GLY A 102 -11.85 -13.74 -16.55
N ASP A 103 -12.07 -13.21 -17.75
CA ASP A 103 -13.03 -12.14 -18.01
C ASP A 103 -13.86 -12.44 -19.27
N SER A 104 -15.18 -12.26 -19.20
CA SER A 104 -16.10 -12.20 -20.36
C SER A 104 -16.80 -10.85 -20.43
N THR A 105 -17.30 -10.53 -21.62
CA THR A 105 -18.30 -9.47 -21.80
C THR A 105 -19.34 -9.96 -22.79
N THR A 106 -20.58 -10.08 -22.34
CA THR A 106 -21.72 -10.53 -23.14
C THR A 106 -22.49 -9.32 -23.63
N PRO A 107 -22.58 -9.10 -24.96
CA PRO A 107 -23.18 -7.90 -25.53
C PRO A 107 -24.66 -7.75 -25.16
N CYS A 108 -25.11 -6.50 -25.10
CA CYS A 108 -26.50 -6.14 -24.89
C CYS A 108 -27.45 -6.75 -25.95
N GLU A 109 -28.65 -7.15 -25.50
CA GLU A 109 -29.59 -7.96 -26.26
C GLU A 109 -31.04 -7.49 -26.03
N ALA A 110 -31.86 -7.53 -27.08
CA ALA A 110 -33.23 -6.99 -27.04
C ALA A 110 -34.25 -7.81 -26.22
N ILE A 111 -33.82 -8.91 -25.59
CA ILE A 111 -34.66 -9.80 -24.78
C ILE A 111 -33.95 -10.13 -23.45
N ALA A 112 -34.74 -10.36 -22.40
CA ALA A 112 -34.19 -10.77 -21.11
C ALA A 112 -33.61 -12.19 -21.21
N ARG A 113 -32.51 -12.42 -20.50
CA ARG A 113 -31.75 -13.68 -20.49
C ARG A 113 -31.50 -14.11 -19.05
N GLN A 114 -31.21 -15.40 -18.85
CA GLN A 114 -30.73 -15.91 -17.57
C GLN A 114 -29.26 -16.31 -17.71
N LEU A 115 -28.43 -15.75 -16.83
CA LEU A 115 -27.02 -16.09 -16.66
C LEU A 115 -26.92 -17.06 -15.48
N THR A 116 -26.44 -18.27 -15.72
CA THR A 116 -26.14 -19.24 -14.66
C THR A 116 -24.62 -19.36 -14.53
N LEU A 117 -24.06 -18.91 -13.40
CA LEU A 117 -22.68 -19.18 -13.03
C LEU A 117 -22.63 -20.45 -12.19
N ARG A 118 -21.87 -21.45 -12.63
CA ARG A 118 -21.64 -22.69 -11.89
C ARG A 118 -20.21 -22.80 -11.38
N PHE A 119 -20.08 -22.99 -10.08
CA PHE A 119 -18.80 -23.20 -9.37
C PHE A 119 -18.55 -24.70 -9.21
N LEU A 120 -17.30 -25.14 -9.41
CA LEU A 120 -16.90 -26.55 -9.39
C LEU A 120 -15.49 -26.71 -8.82
N TYR A 121 -15.36 -27.52 -7.77
CA TYR A 121 -14.10 -27.89 -7.15
C TYR A 121 -13.72 -29.35 -7.49
N PHE A 122 -12.47 -29.61 -7.86
CA PHE A 122 -11.95 -30.94 -8.17
C PHE A 122 -10.75 -31.30 -7.29
N ILE A 123 -10.95 -32.28 -6.40
CA ILE A 123 -9.91 -32.83 -5.52
C ILE A 123 -9.62 -34.27 -5.97
N ASP A 124 -8.33 -34.63 -6.13
CA ASP A 124 -7.89 -35.93 -6.66
C ASP A 124 -8.57 -36.34 -7.99
N GLY A 125 -8.86 -35.35 -8.83
CA GLY A 125 -9.56 -35.55 -10.12
C GLY A 125 -11.05 -35.86 -10.00
N ARG A 126 -11.66 -35.76 -8.81
CA ARG A 126 -13.09 -35.96 -8.57
C ARG A 126 -13.76 -34.64 -8.18
N GLN A 127 -14.90 -34.36 -8.79
CA GLN A 127 -15.74 -33.21 -8.41
C GLN A 127 -16.25 -33.40 -6.97
N ARG A 128 -16.14 -32.35 -6.15
CA ARG A 128 -16.82 -32.26 -4.85
C ARG A 128 -18.15 -31.51 -4.99
N PRO A 129 -19.21 -31.90 -4.24
CA PRO A 129 -20.41 -31.09 -4.12
C PRO A 129 -20.11 -29.87 -3.24
N ILE A 130 -20.66 -28.70 -3.61
CA ILE A 130 -20.58 -27.48 -2.80
C ILE A 130 -21.61 -27.59 -1.66
N PRO A 131 -21.20 -27.42 -0.39
CA PRO A 131 -22.13 -27.40 0.75
C PRO A 131 -23.11 -26.23 0.75
N SER A 132 -24.29 -26.45 1.34
CA SER A 132 -25.45 -25.55 1.37
C SER A 132 -25.34 -24.35 2.34
N GLU A 133 -24.12 -23.83 2.52
CA GLU A 133 -23.82 -22.63 3.32
C GLU A 133 -22.65 -21.82 2.73
N MET A 134 -22.19 -22.17 1.50
CA MET A 134 -20.90 -21.74 0.97
C MET A 134 -20.96 -20.85 -0.27
N LEU A 135 -22.15 -20.50 -0.77
CA LEU A 135 -22.33 -19.53 -1.85
C LEU A 135 -23.01 -18.26 -1.32
N GLU A 136 -22.24 -17.18 -1.22
CA GLU A 136 -22.73 -15.86 -0.77
C GLU A 136 -22.74 -14.87 -1.95
N VAL A 137 -23.82 -14.09 -2.07
CA VAL A 137 -23.97 -13.04 -3.09
C VAL A 137 -24.17 -11.70 -2.41
N ILE A 138 -23.16 -10.83 -2.50
CA ILE A 138 -23.23 -9.44 -2.04
C ILE A 138 -23.61 -8.56 -3.22
N THR A 139 -24.73 -7.83 -3.08
CA THR A 139 -25.20 -6.88 -4.09
C THR A 139 -24.63 -5.48 -3.79
N GLU A 140 -23.76 -4.98 -4.66
CA GLU A 140 -23.21 -3.62 -4.62
C GLU A 140 -23.74 -2.80 -5.81
N SER A 141 -24.47 -1.72 -5.55
CA SER A 141 -24.66 -0.65 -6.54
C SER A 141 -23.58 0.40 -6.29
N GLN A 142 -22.68 0.56 -7.26
CA GLN A 142 -21.61 1.56 -7.21
C GLN A 142 -21.99 2.84 -7.99
N GLU A 143 -22.85 2.71 -9.02
CA GLU A 143 -23.27 3.82 -9.89
C GLU A 143 -24.79 3.75 -10.20
N ALA A 144 -25.32 4.76 -10.89
CA ALA A 144 -26.77 4.95 -11.09
C ALA A 144 -27.37 4.08 -12.22
N ASP A 145 -26.50 3.48 -13.03
CA ASP A 145 -26.71 2.79 -14.30
C ASP A 145 -25.98 1.43 -14.37
N SER A 146 -25.35 1.03 -13.26
CA SER A 146 -24.73 -0.28 -13.10
C SER A 146 -25.07 -0.94 -11.75
N LEU A 147 -25.13 -2.27 -11.76
CA LEU A 147 -25.32 -3.12 -10.59
C LEU A 147 -24.27 -4.21 -10.60
N THR A 148 -23.50 -4.32 -9.53
CA THR A 148 -22.46 -5.33 -9.37
C THR A 148 -22.87 -6.37 -8.34
N LEU A 149 -22.81 -7.64 -8.71
CA LEU A 149 -22.97 -8.79 -7.83
C LEU A 149 -21.58 -9.38 -7.57
N LEU A 150 -21.18 -9.41 -6.31
CA LEU A 150 -19.97 -10.09 -5.85
C LEU A 150 -20.38 -11.45 -5.31
N ILE A 151 -19.90 -12.51 -5.93
CA ILE A 151 -20.26 -13.90 -5.63
C ILE A 151 -19.03 -14.60 -5.08
N PHE A 152 -19.17 -15.17 -3.90
CA PHE A 152 -18.15 -15.91 -3.18
C PHE A 152 -18.56 -17.37 -3.09
N ALA A 153 -17.65 -18.29 -3.43
CA ALA A 153 -17.80 -19.71 -3.12
C ALA A 153 -16.66 -20.15 -2.20
N ARG A 154 -16.94 -20.84 -1.08
CA ARG A 154 -15.92 -21.33 -0.13
C ARG A 154 -15.77 -22.86 -0.18
N ASP A 155 -14.60 -23.38 0.22
CA ASP A 155 -14.32 -24.84 0.27
C ASP A 155 -14.57 -25.46 1.65
N GLU A 156 -14.24 -24.73 2.74
CA GLU A 156 -14.40 -25.20 4.12
C GLU A 156 -15.26 -24.29 4.98
N SER A 157 -16.02 -24.87 5.92
CA SER A 157 -16.89 -24.16 6.86
C SER A 157 -16.13 -23.72 8.11
N SER A 158 -15.31 -22.66 8.01
CA SER A 158 -14.78 -21.95 9.18
C SER A 158 -15.77 -20.88 9.67
N SER A 159 -15.88 -20.71 10.99
CA SER A 159 -17.00 -20.01 11.60
C SER A 159 -16.84 -18.48 11.64
N ARG A 160 -17.76 -17.78 10.94
CA ARG A 160 -18.10 -16.33 10.90
C ARG A 160 -17.72 -15.62 9.59
N PRO A 161 -18.53 -14.63 9.11
CA PRO A 161 -18.27 -13.93 7.85
C PRO A 161 -17.07 -12.95 7.85
N THR A 162 -16.35 -12.81 8.97
CA THR A 162 -15.34 -11.74 9.17
C THR A 162 -13.90 -12.16 8.89
N ASP A 163 -13.65 -13.45 8.67
CA ASP A 163 -12.30 -13.99 8.52
C ASP A 163 -12.16 -14.46 7.06
N SER A 164 -11.24 -13.86 6.31
CA SER A 164 -10.95 -14.28 4.93
C SER A 164 -10.31 -15.67 4.94
N SER A 165 -10.95 -16.66 4.34
CA SER A 165 -10.39 -18.01 4.21
C SER A 165 -9.52 -18.08 2.95
N ASP A 166 -8.38 -18.79 3.02
CA ASP A 166 -7.53 -19.06 1.84
C ASP A 166 -8.18 -20.09 0.86
N SER A 167 -9.51 -20.12 0.76
CA SER A 167 -10.29 -21.11 0.00
C SER A 167 -11.36 -20.57 -0.94
N ASP A 168 -11.49 -19.24 -0.99
CA ASP A 168 -12.59 -18.58 -1.69
C ASP A 168 -12.36 -18.54 -3.22
N MET A 169 -13.39 -18.88 -4.00
CA MET A 169 -13.52 -18.51 -5.41
C MET A 169 -14.33 -17.22 -5.50
N PHE A 170 -13.93 -16.31 -6.39
CA PHE A 170 -14.57 -15.01 -6.55
C PHE A 170 -15.09 -14.82 -7.98
N ALA A 171 -16.33 -14.35 -8.12
CA ALA A 171 -16.87 -13.83 -9.37
C ALA A 171 -17.55 -12.47 -9.15
N ARG A 172 -17.17 -11.49 -9.94
CA ARG A 172 -17.82 -10.18 -10.07
C ARG A 172 -18.66 -10.19 -11.33
N VAL A 173 -19.96 -9.98 -11.21
CA VAL A 173 -20.88 -9.78 -12.35
C VAL A 173 -21.37 -8.35 -12.32
N THR A 174 -21.02 -7.56 -13.33
CA THR A 174 -21.49 -6.18 -13.48
C THR A 174 -22.50 -6.10 -14.61
N LEU A 175 -23.73 -5.78 -14.26
CA LEU A 175 -24.85 -5.51 -15.15
C LEU A 175 -24.90 -4.00 -15.39
N TYR A 176 -24.79 -3.52 -16.63
CA TYR A 176 -24.82 -2.08 -16.93
C TYR A 176 -25.63 -1.74 -18.18
N ASP A 177 -26.15 -0.52 -18.24
CA ASP A 177 -26.93 0.00 -19.37
C ASP A 177 -26.03 0.69 -20.40
N PRO A 178 -25.76 0.10 -21.58
CA PRO A 178 -24.92 0.70 -22.62
C PRO A 178 -25.56 1.89 -23.34
N SER A 179 -26.84 2.20 -23.05
CA SER A 179 -27.52 3.41 -23.52
C SER A 179 -27.36 4.60 -22.58
N SER A 180 -26.82 4.38 -21.38
CA SER A 180 -26.28 5.44 -20.53
C SER A 180 -25.07 6.09 -21.23
N PRO A 181 -24.86 7.42 -21.13
CA PRO A 181 -23.68 8.06 -21.69
C PRO A 181 -22.43 7.50 -21.01
N ALA A 182 -21.69 6.66 -21.73
CA ALA A 182 -20.53 5.95 -21.21
C ALA A 182 -19.55 6.87 -20.48
N VAL A 183 -19.30 6.57 -19.20
CA VAL A 183 -18.03 6.91 -18.57
C VAL A 183 -16.96 6.10 -19.31
N GLU A 184 -15.96 6.77 -19.89
CA GLU A 184 -14.96 6.10 -20.75
C GLU A 184 -14.13 5.07 -19.96
N HIS A 185 -14.50 3.80 -20.07
CA HIS A 185 -13.68 2.67 -19.69
C HIS A 185 -12.77 2.25 -20.87
N GLY A 186 -11.52 2.72 -20.87
CA GLY A 186 -10.42 2.25 -21.71
C GLY A 186 -9.12 2.34 -20.90
N LEU A 187 -8.31 1.30 -20.66
CA LEU A 187 -7.99 0.11 -21.45
C LEU A 187 -7.49 0.43 -22.87
N GLY A 188 -6.37 1.16 -22.93
CA GLY A 188 -5.60 1.39 -24.16
C GLY A 188 -4.47 0.39 -24.36
N GLY A 189 -4.71 -0.68 -25.11
CA GLY A 189 -3.68 -1.50 -25.75
C GLY A 189 -3.51 -1.11 -27.22
N ALA A 190 -2.29 -1.13 -27.75
CA ALA A 190 -2.00 -0.90 -29.17
C ALA A 190 -2.65 -2.00 -30.07
N THR A 191 -2.89 -1.86 -31.38
CA THR A 191 -2.24 -1.01 -32.41
C THR A 191 -3.10 -0.99 -33.68
N THR A 192 -3.14 0.10 -34.46
CA THR A 192 -2.88 0.20 -35.92
C THR A 192 -3.48 1.46 -36.55
N VAL A 193 -2.76 2.06 -37.50
CA VAL A 193 -3.14 3.27 -38.26
C VAL A 193 -3.75 2.88 -39.60
N PRO A 194 -4.80 3.59 -40.07
CA PRO A 194 -4.72 4.24 -41.37
C PRO A 194 -5.04 5.76 -41.30
N GLU A 195 -4.58 6.49 -42.31
CA GLU A 195 -4.58 7.96 -42.38
C GLU A 195 -5.93 8.60 -42.78
N SER A 196 -5.95 9.95 -42.76
CA SER A 196 -7.03 10.90 -43.10
C SER A 196 -8.17 11.01 -42.06
N GLY A 197 -8.55 12.19 -41.55
CA GLY A 197 -8.05 13.55 -41.75
C GLY A 197 -9.18 14.53 -42.06
N ASP A 198 -9.51 15.42 -41.11
CA ASP A 198 -9.89 16.83 -41.36
C ASP A 198 -9.91 17.61 -40.03
N GLU A 199 -9.83 18.94 -40.09
CA GLU A 199 -9.78 19.84 -38.93
C GLU A 199 -11.18 20.14 -38.34
N GLY A 200 -11.33 20.08 -37.01
CA GLY A 200 -12.60 20.38 -36.34
C GLY A 200 -12.42 20.80 -34.88
N THR A 201 -12.42 22.10 -34.62
CA THR A 201 -12.31 22.68 -33.28
C THR A 201 -13.54 22.40 -32.41
N THR A 202 -13.37 21.76 -31.25
CA THR A 202 -14.40 21.68 -30.20
C THR A 202 -13.87 22.09 -28.84
N SER A 203 -14.69 22.88 -28.15
CA SER A 203 -14.51 23.49 -26.83
C SER A 203 -13.89 22.59 -25.74
N ASN A 204 -12.97 23.18 -24.96
CA ASN A 204 -12.54 22.65 -23.66
C ASN A 204 -13.76 22.37 -22.77
N ALA A 205 -13.96 21.12 -22.40
CA ALA A 205 -14.62 20.78 -21.14
C ALA A 205 -13.58 20.96 -20.03
N GLU A 206 -13.90 21.71 -18.97
CA GLU A 206 -12.99 21.86 -17.84
C GLU A 206 -12.89 20.52 -17.08
N GLU A 207 -11.66 20.02 -16.87
CA GLU A 207 -11.41 18.88 -15.99
C GLU A 207 -11.99 19.14 -14.59
N PRO A 208 -12.45 18.11 -13.86
CA PRO A 208 -12.87 18.27 -12.47
C PRO A 208 -11.70 18.83 -11.65
N GLN A 209 -11.87 20.09 -11.23
CA GLN A 209 -10.80 20.93 -10.70
C GLN A 209 -10.02 20.24 -9.58
N TYR A 210 -8.70 20.10 -9.74
CA TYR A 210 -7.82 19.55 -8.72
C TYR A 210 -7.93 20.38 -7.43
N VAL A 211 -8.67 19.89 -6.44
CA VAL A 211 -8.85 20.58 -5.16
C VAL A 211 -7.57 20.47 -4.36
N THR A 212 -6.66 21.41 -4.62
CA THR A 212 -5.40 21.66 -3.91
C THR A 212 -5.57 21.43 -2.40
N PRO A 213 -5.03 20.32 -1.83
CA PRO A 213 -4.92 20.14 -0.39
C PRO A 213 -4.54 21.38 0.43
N ASP A 214 -5.29 21.60 1.51
CA ASP A 214 -4.92 22.58 2.53
C ASP A 214 -3.73 22.05 3.33
N LEU A 215 -2.55 22.57 3.01
CA LEU A 215 -1.31 22.20 3.67
C LEU A 215 -1.28 22.53 5.18
N SER A 216 -2.15 23.42 5.66
CA SER A 216 -2.30 23.66 7.11
C SER A 216 -3.06 22.54 7.82
N ASN A 217 -3.80 21.71 7.08
CA ASN A 217 -4.57 20.60 7.62
C ASN A 217 -3.78 19.28 7.72
N ILE A 218 -2.61 19.19 7.08
CA ILE A 218 -1.82 17.95 6.97
C ILE A 218 -0.63 17.99 7.92
N GLN A 219 -0.38 16.91 8.67
CA GLN A 219 0.82 16.80 9.51
C GLN A 219 2.09 16.65 8.65
N ALA A 220 3.08 17.52 8.89
CA ALA A 220 4.27 17.68 8.05
C ALA A 220 5.12 16.42 7.89
N LYS A 221 5.00 15.45 8.80
CA LYS A 221 5.70 14.16 8.71
C LYS A 221 5.28 13.33 7.49
N ILE A 222 4.02 13.45 7.07
CA ILE A 222 3.45 12.76 5.91
C ILE A 222 4.08 13.36 4.64
N VAL A 223 3.81 14.64 4.37
CA VAL A 223 4.32 15.42 3.23
C VAL A 223 4.64 16.85 3.70
N PRO A 224 5.74 17.49 3.22
CA PRO A 224 6.82 16.92 2.42
C PRO A 224 7.70 15.95 3.23
N GLY A 225 7.43 15.82 4.53
CA GLY A 225 8.25 15.16 5.52
C GLY A 225 9.25 16.09 6.18
N LEU A 226 9.57 15.79 7.44
CA LEU A 226 10.59 16.51 8.19
C LEU A 226 11.96 15.85 7.99
N ASN A 227 12.87 16.58 7.33
CA ASN A 227 14.30 16.37 7.48
C ASN A 227 14.70 16.59 8.95
N LYS A 228 15.78 15.96 9.38
CA LYS A 228 16.14 15.77 10.78
C LYS A 228 17.59 15.35 10.92
N ALA A 229 18.24 15.69 12.03
CA ALA A 229 19.43 15.00 12.49
C ALA A 229 19.11 14.02 13.62
N TYR A 230 18.17 14.42 14.48
CA TYR A 230 17.69 13.69 15.65
C TYR A 230 16.21 13.39 15.49
N GLN A 231 15.79 12.20 15.93
CA GLN A 231 14.38 11.85 16.07
C GLN A 231 14.11 11.22 17.44
N TYR A 232 13.08 11.70 18.13
CA TYR A 232 12.60 11.18 19.40
C TYR A 232 11.24 10.55 19.19
N PHE A 233 11.00 9.45 19.89
CA PHE A 233 9.70 8.81 19.96
C PHE A 233 9.21 8.79 21.40
N ILE A 234 7.91 9.01 21.57
CA ILE A 234 7.20 8.82 22.83
C ILE A 234 5.96 8.00 22.50
N PHE A 235 6.05 6.69 22.71
CA PHE A 235 4.94 5.76 22.59
C PHE A 235 4.16 5.76 23.90
N PHE A 236 2.84 5.80 23.82
CA PHE A 236 2.00 6.00 25.00
C PHE A 236 0.70 5.23 24.94
N ARG A 237 0.10 5.07 26.11
CA ARG A 237 -1.30 4.71 26.32
C ARG A 237 -2.01 5.81 27.11
N PHE A 238 -3.29 6.03 26.86
CA PHE A 238 -4.11 6.94 27.65
C PHE A 238 -4.16 6.49 29.12
N ASN A 239 -4.14 7.46 30.02
CA ASN A 239 -4.28 7.26 31.46
C ASN A 239 -5.48 8.04 32.02
N LYS A 240 -5.76 9.23 31.49
CA LYS A 240 -7.00 9.97 31.74
C LYS A 240 -7.41 10.70 30.47
N LEU A 241 -8.46 10.23 29.79
CA LEU A 241 -8.82 10.75 28.47
C LEU A 241 -9.13 12.26 28.50
N SER A 242 -9.80 12.78 29.54
CA SER A 242 -10.02 14.23 29.68
C SER A 242 -8.69 14.99 29.77
N GLY A 243 -7.72 14.50 30.56
CA GLY A 243 -6.42 15.15 30.69
C GLY A 243 -5.59 15.07 29.41
N PHE A 244 -5.76 14.00 28.63
CA PHE A 244 -5.18 13.92 27.29
C PHE A 244 -5.78 15.00 26.37
N ARG A 245 -7.12 15.10 26.34
CA ARG A 245 -7.87 16.08 25.56
C ARG A 245 -7.52 17.52 25.90
N ASP A 246 -7.58 17.86 27.19
CA ASP A 246 -7.20 19.16 27.74
C ASP A 246 -5.79 19.57 27.25
N THR A 247 -4.77 18.73 27.50
CA THR A 247 -3.38 19.00 27.10
C THR A 247 -3.20 19.03 25.57
N MET A 248 -3.87 18.14 24.82
CA MET A 248 -3.81 18.17 23.35
C MET A 248 -4.29 19.52 22.82
N LYS A 249 -5.42 20.01 23.33
CA LYS A 249 -6.03 21.27 22.91
C LYS A 249 -5.19 22.49 23.29
N SER A 250 -4.68 22.55 24.52
CA SER A 250 -4.00 23.75 25.04
C SER A 250 -2.51 23.83 24.70
N GLU A 251 -1.82 22.69 24.59
CA GLU A 251 -0.35 22.65 24.54
C GLU A 251 0.21 21.96 23.30
N ILE A 252 -0.47 20.94 22.75
CA ILE A 252 0.13 20.09 21.69
C ILE A 252 -0.29 20.48 20.28
N ILE A 253 -1.60 20.59 20.00
CA ILE A 253 -2.10 20.92 18.66
C ILE A 253 -1.51 22.23 18.12
N PRO A 254 -1.35 23.31 18.92
CA PRO A 254 -0.71 24.55 18.47
C PRO A 254 0.76 24.43 18.06
N VAL A 255 1.43 23.30 18.37
CA VAL A 255 2.85 23.04 18.03
C VAL A 255 3.05 21.79 17.17
N ILE A 256 1.97 21.18 16.65
CA ILE A 256 2.09 20.13 15.63
C ILE A 256 2.54 20.79 14.32
N SER A 257 3.62 20.26 13.73
CA SER A 257 4.13 20.70 12.44
C SER A 257 3.12 20.44 11.34
N THR A 258 2.69 21.48 10.62
CA THR A 258 1.87 21.35 9.43
C THR A 258 2.72 21.28 8.17
N ALA A 259 2.22 20.64 7.11
CA ALA A 259 2.89 20.61 5.82
C ALA A 259 3.15 22.04 5.31
N LYS A 260 2.24 22.98 5.59
CA LYS A 260 2.38 24.40 5.27
C LYS A 260 3.64 25.01 5.87
N ASP A 261 3.90 24.80 7.16
CA ASP A 261 5.08 25.38 7.84
C ASP A 261 6.38 24.97 7.15
N VAL A 262 6.47 23.69 6.76
CA VAL A 262 7.66 23.13 6.13
C VAL A 262 7.78 23.57 4.67
N PHE A 263 6.67 23.62 3.92
CA PHE A 263 6.69 24.16 2.55
C PHE A 263 7.05 25.65 2.52
N ASP A 264 6.60 26.45 3.48
CA ASP A 264 6.97 27.86 3.59
C ASP A 264 8.47 28.02 3.89
N MET A 265 9.04 27.20 4.79
CA MET A 265 10.51 27.19 5.04
C MET A 265 11.31 26.69 3.83
N LEU A 266 10.83 25.67 3.11
CA LEU A 266 11.48 25.15 1.90
C LEU A 266 11.51 26.19 0.78
N LYS A 267 10.37 26.88 0.52
CA LYS A 267 10.26 27.95 -0.48
C LYS A 267 11.24 29.10 -0.23
N LYS A 268 11.52 29.41 1.03
CA LYS A 268 12.50 30.44 1.43
C LYS A 268 13.95 29.93 1.49
N LYS A 269 14.18 28.63 1.26
CA LYS A 269 15.48 27.96 1.46
C LYS A 269 16.01 28.05 2.90
N GLU A 270 15.09 28.18 3.86
CA GLU A 270 15.38 28.21 5.30
C GLU A 270 15.47 26.81 5.90
N PHE A 271 14.77 25.81 5.34
CA PHE A 271 14.76 24.45 5.86
C PHE A 271 16.09 23.70 5.58
N PRO A 272 16.67 22.95 6.56
CA PRO A 272 17.95 22.28 6.36
C PRO A 272 17.92 21.26 5.21
N SER A 273 18.91 21.34 4.32
CA SER A 273 19.05 20.45 3.16
C SER A 273 19.76 19.12 3.47
N SER A 274 20.56 19.06 4.54
CA SER A 274 21.28 17.86 4.97
C SER A 274 20.67 17.25 6.24
N GLY A 275 20.88 15.96 6.48
CA GLY A 275 20.46 15.28 7.72
C GLY A 275 21.41 15.50 8.90
N LEU A 276 22.27 16.53 8.84
CA LEU A 276 23.34 16.76 9.81
C LEU A 276 22.87 17.59 11.02
N PRO A 277 23.46 17.39 12.20
CA PRO A 277 23.26 18.26 13.36
C PRO A 277 23.56 19.73 13.04
N ASN A 278 22.74 20.63 13.59
CA ASN A 278 22.93 22.08 13.50
C ASN A 278 22.51 22.69 14.85
N THR A 279 23.45 23.27 15.58
CA THR A 279 23.21 23.88 16.90
C THR A 279 22.44 25.18 16.83
N ASP A 280 22.47 25.87 15.70
CA ASP A 280 21.79 27.16 15.52
C ASP A 280 20.36 26.98 14.99
N TRP A 281 19.95 25.73 14.73
CA TRP A 281 18.61 25.38 14.27
C TRP A 281 17.61 25.28 15.42
N GLU A 282 16.70 26.27 15.48
CA GLU A 282 15.72 26.41 16.55
C GLU A 282 14.44 25.58 16.35
N TYR A 283 14.04 25.29 15.09
CA TYR A 283 12.76 24.62 14.83
C TYR A 283 12.81 23.14 15.22
N VAL A 284 11.94 22.76 16.15
CA VAL A 284 11.64 21.38 16.51
C VAL A 284 10.30 21.01 15.89
N GLY A 285 10.30 19.95 15.08
CA GLY A 285 9.08 19.44 14.48
C GLY A 285 8.39 18.41 15.38
N CYS A 286 7.06 18.43 15.41
CA CYS A 286 6.22 17.51 16.19
C CYS A 286 5.09 16.94 15.34
N SER A 287 4.77 15.67 15.52
CA SER A 287 3.63 15.01 14.89
C SER A 287 3.11 13.88 15.79
N VAL A 288 1.82 13.54 15.68
CA VAL A 288 1.14 12.53 16.51
C VAL A 288 0.32 11.56 15.66
N GLY A 289 0.39 10.27 16.00
CA GLY A 289 -0.46 9.23 15.42
C GLY A 289 -1.03 8.30 16.49
N PHE A 290 -2.11 7.60 16.15
CA PHE A 290 -2.86 6.72 17.05
C PHE A 290 -3.03 5.33 16.42
N SER A 291 -2.88 4.26 17.21
CA SER A 291 -3.22 2.90 16.76
C SER A 291 -4.74 2.73 16.65
N SER A 292 -5.22 1.64 16.06
CA SER A 292 -6.65 1.29 16.02
C SER A 292 -7.30 1.35 17.43
N ILE A 293 -6.64 0.75 18.42
CA ILE A 293 -7.06 0.78 19.84
C ILE A 293 -7.09 2.22 20.39
N GLY A 294 -6.13 3.06 19.97
CA GLY A 294 -6.10 4.47 20.35
C GLY A 294 -7.26 5.28 19.77
N LEU A 295 -7.57 5.11 18.49
CA LEU A 295 -8.70 5.77 17.84
C LEU A 295 -10.03 5.35 18.48
N SER A 296 -10.23 4.06 18.73
CA SER A 296 -11.43 3.56 19.41
C SER A 296 -11.62 4.21 20.79
N LYS A 297 -10.54 4.34 21.58
CA LYS A 297 -10.55 5.01 22.89
C LYS A 297 -10.75 6.54 22.81
N LEU A 298 -10.57 7.15 21.64
CA LEU A 298 -10.93 8.55 21.37
C LEU A 298 -12.39 8.72 20.91
N GLY A 299 -13.09 7.62 20.59
CA GLY A 299 -14.45 7.60 20.08
C GLY A 299 -14.55 7.40 18.55
N LEU A 300 -13.41 7.24 17.87
CA LEU A 300 -13.34 7.04 16.42
C LEU A 300 -13.28 5.54 16.13
N ASN A 301 -14.44 4.94 15.87
CA ASN A 301 -14.62 3.49 15.74
C ASN A 301 -14.92 3.04 14.29
N ASP A 302 -15.01 3.99 13.35
CA ASP A 302 -15.29 3.68 11.94
C ASP A 302 -14.17 2.81 11.33
N TYR A 303 -14.57 1.85 10.49
CA TYR A 303 -13.62 1.05 9.75
C TYR A 303 -12.90 1.90 8.69
N LEU A 304 -11.58 1.76 8.63
CA LEU A 304 -10.71 2.51 7.74
C LEU A 304 -10.26 1.66 6.54
N TYR A 305 -11.05 0.65 6.13
CA TYR A 305 -10.80 -0.12 4.90
C TYR A 305 -9.34 -0.59 4.76
N ASP A 306 -8.78 -1.09 5.87
CA ASP A 306 -7.40 -1.56 6.02
C ASP A 306 -7.35 -2.53 7.21
N GLU A 307 -7.31 -3.83 6.93
CA GLU A 307 -7.41 -4.87 7.96
C GLU A 307 -6.19 -4.91 8.87
N ALA A 308 -4.98 -4.86 8.29
CA ALA A 308 -3.70 -4.72 8.99
C ALA A 308 -3.75 -3.62 10.07
N PHE A 309 -4.17 -2.39 9.73
CA PHE A 309 -4.30 -1.33 10.73
C PHE A 309 -5.24 -1.69 11.88
N HIS A 310 -6.38 -2.32 11.59
CA HIS A 310 -7.41 -2.62 12.59
C HIS A 310 -7.02 -3.81 13.49
N ARG A 311 -6.33 -4.84 12.96
CA ARG A 311 -5.73 -5.96 13.71
C ARG A 311 -4.51 -5.53 14.54
N GLY A 312 -3.76 -4.54 14.06
CA GLY A 312 -2.53 -4.07 14.69
C GLY A 312 -1.33 -4.97 14.37
N GLN A 313 -0.12 -4.38 14.34
CA GLN A 313 1.03 -5.04 13.71
C GLN A 313 1.48 -6.33 14.42
N LYS A 314 1.23 -6.46 15.73
CA LYS A 314 1.59 -7.67 16.48
C LYS A 314 0.87 -8.92 15.95
N GLN A 315 -0.38 -8.80 15.53
CA GLN A 315 -1.16 -9.91 14.94
C GLN A 315 -0.78 -10.17 13.49
N ASP A 316 -0.33 -9.14 12.77
CA ASP A 316 0.12 -9.19 11.38
C ASP A 316 1.58 -9.70 11.26
N ALA A 317 2.34 -9.77 12.37
CA ALA A 317 3.77 -10.07 12.39
C ALA A 317 4.12 -11.45 11.79
N LYS A 318 3.25 -12.44 11.92
CA LYS A 318 3.41 -13.77 11.28
C LYS A 318 3.43 -13.63 9.75
N ASP A 319 2.46 -12.87 9.23
CA ASP A 319 2.22 -12.66 7.80
C ASP A 319 3.32 -11.78 7.16
N LEU A 320 3.95 -10.91 7.96
CA LEU A 320 5.16 -10.14 7.59
C LEU A 320 6.44 -11.00 7.52
N GLY A 321 6.44 -12.22 8.08
CA GLY A 321 7.61 -13.11 8.14
C GLY A 321 8.57 -12.80 9.30
N ASP A 322 8.06 -12.21 10.38
CA ASP A 322 8.83 -12.00 11.61
C ASP A 322 9.21 -13.35 12.25
N LYS A 323 10.28 -13.33 13.04
CA LYS A 323 10.60 -14.45 13.92
C LYS A 323 9.70 -14.38 15.15
N GLY A 324 9.26 -15.53 15.65
CA GLY A 324 8.43 -15.63 16.85
C GLY A 324 8.25 -17.08 17.28
N THR A 325 7.44 -17.27 18.30
CA THR A 325 7.00 -18.57 18.80
C THR A 325 5.49 -18.72 18.61
N GLU A 326 5.04 -19.92 18.27
CA GLU A 326 3.61 -20.23 18.12
C GLU A 326 3.20 -21.20 19.22
N SER A 327 2.16 -20.84 19.98
CA SER A 327 1.65 -21.61 21.12
C SER A 327 0.14 -21.45 21.21
N GLU A 328 -0.59 -22.57 21.35
CA GLU A 328 -2.05 -22.59 21.51
C GLU A 328 -2.84 -21.84 20.41
N GLY A 329 -2.25 -21.66 19.23
CA GLY A 329 -2.83 -20.94 18.09
C GLY A 329 -2.51 -19.44 18.06
N GLU A 330 -1.80 -18.90 19.06
CA GLU A 330 -1.29 -17.53 19.05
C GLU A 330 0.17 -17.48 18.60
N PHE A 331 0.48 -16.52 17.72
CA PHE A 331 1.86 -16.20 17.33
C PHE A 331 2.37 -15.01 18.15
N LEU A 332 3.45 -15.23 18.90
CA LEU A 332 4.15 -14.21 19.66
C LEU A 332 5.47 -13.85 18.95
N PRO A 333 5.61 -12.66 18.34
CA PRO A 333 6.86 -12.28 17.69
C PRO A 333 7.99 -12.08 18.70
N ASP A 334 9.23 -12.33 18.27
CA ASP A 334 10.50 -12.15 19.01
C ASP A 334 10.87 -10.65 19.16
N TRP A 335 9.89 -9.81 19.49
CA TRP A 335 10.08 -8.37 19.71
C TRP A 335 10.59 -8.08 21.13
N GLU A 336 11.01 -6.84 21.37
CA GLU A 336 11.23 -6.33 22.74
C GLU A 336 9.90 -6.13 23.46
N ASP A 337 9.85 -6.53 24.75
CA ASP A 337 8.66 -6.52 25.62
C ASP A 337 7.81 -5.25 25.52
N LYS A 338 8.46 -4.09 25.36
CA LYS A 338 7.81 -2.78 25.25
C LYS A 338 6.96 -2.57 24.00
N TYR A 339 7.19 -3.32 22.93
CA TYR A 339 6.33 -3.35 21.75
C TYR A 339 5.25 -4.45 21.83
N LEU A 340 5.29 -5.32 22.85
CA LEU A 340 4.24 -6.30 23.12
C LEU A 340 3.12 -5.74 24.03
N GLU A 341 3.42 -4.68 24.79
CA GLU A 341 2.46 -3.87 25.57
C GLU A 341 1.43 -3.13 24.69
N GLU A 342 0.28 -2.78 25.27
CA GLU A 342 -0.76 -1.99 24.59
C GLU A 342 -0.29 -0.53 24.35
N ILE A 343 -0.13 -0.15 23.08
CA ILE A 343 0.21 1.21 22.62
C ILE A 343 -1.05 1.83 21.98
N HIS A 344 -1.42 3.05 22.40
CA HIS A 344 -2.54 3.82 21.81
C HIS A 344 -2.06 4.85 20.80
N GLY A 345 -0.82 5.31 20.91
CA GLY A 345 -0.30 6.34 20.04
C GLY A 345 1.17 6.63 20.22
N VAL A 346 1.67 7.50 19.36
CA VAL A 346 3.08 7.87 19.26
C VAL A 346 3.22 9.34 18.91
N PHE A 347 4.07 10.04 19.67
CA PHE A 347 4.63 11.32 19.24
C PHE A 347 5.95 11.09 18.51
N GLN A 348 6.09 11.73 17.34
CA GLN A 348 7.31 11.80 16.57
C GLN A 348 7.85 13.23 16.66
N ILE A 349 9.03 13.40 17.24
CA ILE A 349 9.68 14.71 17.39
C ILE A 349 10.97 14.70 16.58
N THR A 350 11.25 15.75 15.82
CA THR A 350 12.48 15.88 15.03
C THR A 350 13.19 17.18 15.29
N ALA A 351 14.52 17.15 15.33
CA ALA A 351 15.35 18.34 15.48
C ALA A 351 16.66 18.21 14.69
N HIS A 352 17.29 19.35 14.41
CA HIS A 352 18.72 19.41 14.07
C HIS A 352 19.57 19.84 15.28
N ASN A 353 18.98 20.47 16.29
CA ASN A 353 19.60 20.73 17.59
C ASN A 353 19.06 19.74 18.64
N ASP A 354 19.92 18.83 19.11
CA ASP A 354 19.57 17.81 20.11
C ASP A 354 19.11 18.40 21.45
N SER A 355 19.71 19.51 21.91
CA SER A 355 19.30 20.18 23.14
C SER A 355 17.87 20.71 23.05
N LYS A 356 17.47 21.25 21.89
CA LYS A 356 16.09 21.71 21.63
C LYS A 356 15.13 20.54 21.54
N GLY A 357 15.49 19.47 20.83
CA GLY A 357 14.71 18.24 20.73
C GLY A 357 14.47 17.57 22.09
N LYS A 358 15.53 17.44 22.92
CA LYS A 358 15.45 16.95 24.30
C LYS A 358 14.56 17.82 25.19
N ALA A 359 14.70 19.15 25.10
CA ALA A 359 13.88 20.09 25.86
C ALA A 359 12.39 19.97 25.49
N PHE A 360 12.07 19.93 24.19
CA PHE A 360 10.69 19.75 23.71
C PHE A 360 10.10 18.41 24.13
N ALA A 361 10.84 17.30 23.96
CA ALA A 361 10.40 15.97 24.40
C ALA A 361 10.19 15.87 25.92
N TYR A 362 10.98 16.60 26.72
CA TYR A 362 10.78 16.72 28.15
C TYR A 362 9.52 17.54 28.50
N GLN A 363 9.34 18.71 27.87
CA GLN A 363 8.16 19.58 28.07
C GLN A 363 6.86 18.84 27.72
N LEU A 364 6.80 18.16 26.57
CA LEU A 364 5.63 17.36 26.17
C LEU A 364 5.28 16.27 27.20
N LYS A 365 6.29 15.56 27.73
CA LYS A 365 6.07 14.56 28.79
C LYS A 365 5.60 15.19 30.10
N GLN A 366 6.10 16.38 30.44
CA GLN A 366 5.68 17.11 31.65
C GLN A 366 4.23 17.60 31.54
N ALA A 367 3.82 18.16 30.40
CA ALA A 367 2.44 18.59 30.14
C ALA A 367 1.42 17.47 30.44
N PHE A 368 1.64 16.28 29.85
CA PHE A 368 0.79 15.12 30.13
C PHE A 368 0.96 14.50 31.52
N SER A 369 2.08 14.75 32.22
CA SER A 369 2.27 14.35 33.61
C SER A 369 1.35 15.16 34.54
N TYR A 370 1.23 16.47 34.31
CA TYR A 370 0.35 17.36 35.07
C TYR A 370 -1.13 17.00 34.87
N SER A 371 -1.58 16.83 33.62
CA SER A 371 -2.97 16.44 33.31
C SER A 371 -3.26 14.96 33.59
N LYS A 372 -2.20 14.15 33.79
CA LYS A 372 -2.21 12.69 33.84
C LYS A 372 -2.81 12.06 32.58
N GLY A 373 -2.73 12.75 31.44
CA GLY A 373 -3.39 12.38 30.18
C GLY A 373 -2.91 11.03 29.63
N ILE A 374 -1.59 10.82 29.61
CA ILE A 374 -0.96 9.59 29.08
C ILE A 374 -0.05 8.93 30.11
N LYS A 375 0.23 7.65 29.89
CA LYS A 375 1.37 6.91 30.44
C LYS A 375 2.31 6.56 29.29
N THR A 376 3.57 6.94 29.39
CA THR A 376 4.61 6.49 28.46
C THR A 376 4.80 4.98 28.57
N VAL A 377 4.74 4.28 27.44
CA VAL A 377 5.05 2.84 27.33
C VAL A 377 6.55 2.67 27.11
N LEU A 378 7.09 3.39 26.11
CA LEU A 378 8.51 3.54 25.85
C LEU A 378 8.81 4.92 25.24
N SER A 379 10.01 5.44 25.47
CA SER A 379 10.50 6.67 24.84
C SER A 379 12.01 6.63 24.69
N PHE A 380 12.50 7.03 23.52
CA PHE A 380 13.91 7.01 23.17
C PHE A 380 14.22 8.08 22.12
N GLN A 381 15.52 8.29 21.88
CA GLN A 381 16.08 9.17 20.86
C GLN A 381 16.98 8.35 19.94
N THR A 382 17.01 8.72 18.66
CA THR A 382 18.02 8.26 17.70
C THR A 382 18.53 9.42 16.86
N GLN A 383 19.60 9.20 16.10
CA GLN A 383 20.25 10.17 15.23
C GLN A 383 20.71 9.50 13.92
N PHE A 384 21.00 10.30 12.89
CA PHE A 384 21.77 9.81 11.76
C PHE A 384 23.20 9.44 12.15
N ARG A 385 23.81 8.51 11.39
CA ARG A 385 25.17 8.00 11.61
C ARG A 385 26.20 9.15 11.56
N PRO A 386 27.21 9.19 12.44
CA PRO A 386 28.17 10.30 12.51
C PRO A 386 29.27 10.18 11.44
N HIS A 387 28.95 10.47 10.18
CA HIS A 387 29.89 10.43 9.05
C HIS A 387 29.52 11.42 7.93
N PRO A 388 30.44 11.81 7.02
CA PRO A 388 30.09 12.48 5.76
C PRO A 388 29.04 11.74 4.93
N ASP A 389 28.91 10.42 5.10
CA ASP A 389 27.93 9.56 4.42
C ASP A 389 26.53 9.60 5.08
N THR A 390 26.07 10.80 5.49
CA THR A 390 24.68 11.01 5.94
C THR A 390 23.79 11.25 4.72
N PRO A 391 23.25 10.18 4.12
CA PRO A 391 22.14 9.47 4.78
C PRO A 391 22.20 7.93 4.65
N ASN A 392 23.37 7.31 4.85
CA ASN A 392 23.52 5.86 4.70
C ASN A 392 22.96 5.10 5.91
N GLU A 393 22.39 3.92 5.68
CA GLU A 393 22.01 2.97 6.74
C GLU A 393 23.24 2.14 7.21
N HIS A 394 23.08 1.20 8.15
CA HIS A 394 24.24 0.56 8.79
C HIS A 394 24.99 -0.49 7.93
N PHE A 395 24.39 -1.08 6.90
CA PHE A 395 25.13 -1.87 5.90
C PHE A 395 25.98 -0.99 4.96
N GLY A 396 25.78 0.34 5.01
CA GLY A 396 26.58 1.35 4.34
C GLY A 396 25.97 1.91 3.05
N PHE A 397 24.71 1.60 2.73
CA PHE A 397 24.01 2.07 1.53
C PHE A 397 23.25 3.37 1.78
N ARG A 398 23.38 4.32 0.85
CA ARG A 398 22.63 5.58 0.87
C ARG A 398 21.12 5.35 0.78
N ASP A 399 20.39 5.80 1.81
CA ASP A 399 18.94 5.68 1.86
C ASP A 399 18.22 7.01 1.53
N GLY A 400 16.91 6.96 1.39
CA GLY A 400 16.04 8.14 1.23
C GLY A 400 16.05 8.74 -0.18
N ILE A 401 16.55 8.03 -1.19
CA ILE A 401 16.62 8.49 -2.58
C ILE A 401 15.23 8.50 -3.23
N SER A 402 14.65 7.33 -3.48
CA SER A 402 13.37 7.19 -4.18
C SER A 402 12.20 7.32 -3.21
N LYS A 403 11.29 8.26 -3.47
CA LYS A 403 10.08 8.50 -2.67
C LYS A 403 8.90 8.79 -3.61
N PRO A 404 7.67 8.35 -3.29
CA PRO A 404 6.48 8.88 -3.94
C PRO A 404 6.31 10.36 -3.65
N GLU A 405 5.73 11.04 -4.63
CA GLU A 405 5.54 12.48 -4.66
C GLU A 405 4.05 12.81 -4.81
N ILE A 406 3.63 13.97 -4.30
CA ILE A 406 2.26 14.47 -4.44
C ILE A 406 2.21 15.56 -5.50
N GLU A 407 1.29 15.38 -6.45
CA GLU A 407 0.96 16.32 -7.53
C GLU A 407 0.74 17.73 -7.00
N GLY A 408 1.36 18.75 -7.61
CA GLY A 408 1.26 20.14 -7.18
C GLY A 408 2.00 20.53 -5.88
N TYR A 409 2.75 19.62 -5.24
CA TYR A 409 3.46 19.89 -3.98
C TYR A 409 4.93 19.48 -3.95
N THR A 410 5.19 18.20 -4.22
CA THR A 410 6.54 17.62 -4.23
C THR A 410 6.90 17.03 -5.58
N PHE A 411 6.06 17.24 -6.61
CA PHE A 411 6.51 17.10 -7.99
C PHE A 411 7.55 18.18 -8.24
N ASP A 412 8.78 17.74 -8.42
CA ASP A 412 9.83 18.56 -9.01
C ASP A 412 9.67 18.43 -10.53
N ASP A 413 9.30 19.52 -11.20
CA ASP A 413 9.07 19.51 -12.64
C ASP A 413 10.37 19.31 -13.45
N GLU A 414 11.54 19.51 -12.82
CA GLU A 414 12.86 19.27 -13.41
C GLU A 414 13.24 17.77 -13.39
N LEU A 415 12.57 16.93 -12.59
CA LEU A 415 12.88 15.50 -12.49
C LEU A 415 12.25 14.67 -13.64
N PRO A 416 13.05 13.85 -14.36
CA PRO A 416 12.61 13.10 -15.54
C PRO A 416 11.75 11.86 -15.23
N ILE A 417 11.75 11.34 -13.99
CA ILE A 417 10.90 10.23 -13.56
C ILE A 417 10.26 10.58 -12.22
N ARG A 418 8.92 10.52 -12.18
CA ARG A 418 8.09 10.83 -11.01
C ARG A 418 7.44 9.56 -10.45
N PHE A 419 6.98 9.65 -9.21
CA PHE A 419 6.44 8.52 -8.44
C PHE A 419 5.06 8.90 -7.87
N PRO A 420 4.01 9.03 -8.70
CA PRO A 420 2.69 9.39 -8.21
C PRO A 420 2.15 8.24 -7.34
N GLY A 421 1.85 8.52 -6.07
CA GLY A 421 1.34 7.53 -5.12
C GLY A 421 0.51 8.17 -4.02
N CYS A 422 -0.47 7.44 -3.48
CA CYS A 422 -1.40 8.01 -2.52
C CYS A 422 -0.87 7.99 -1.09
N LEU A 423 -0.61 9.20 -0.55
CA LEU A 423 -0.18 9.41 0.82
C LEU A 423 -1.28 9.95 1.74
N LEU A 424 -2.44 10.34 1.19
CA LEU A 424 -3.49 11.07 1.92
C LEU A 424 -4.86 10.43 1.66
N MET A 425 -5.54 10.01 2.73
CA MET A 425 -6.88 9.43 2.63
C MET A 425 -7.90 10.43 2.09
N GLY A 426 -8.83 9.93 1.28
CA GLY A 426 -9.89 10.74 0.65
C GLY A 426 -9.44 11.61 -0.53
N ARG A 427 -8.16 11.60 -0.90
CA ARG A 427 -7.62 12.36 -2.05
C ARG A 427 -7.56 11.51 -3.33
N LYS A 428 -7.33 12.16 -4.48
CA LYS A 428 -7.06 11.49 -5.77
C LYS A 428 -5.93 10.47 -5.59
N GLY A 429 -6.17 9.23 -5.97
CA GLY A 429 -5.26 8.08 -5.76
C GLY A 429 -5.61 7.21 -4.54
N ASP A 430 -6.46 7.66 -3.60
CA ASP A 430 -6.97 6.75 -2.57
C ASP A 430 -8.14 5.94 -3.14
N LEU A 431 -7.92 4.65 -3.43
CA LEU A 431 -8.96 3.75 -3.96
C LEU A 431 -10.18 3.63 -3.03
N ASP A 432 -10.02 3.94 -1.75
CA ASP A 432 -11.11 3.85 -0.77
C ASP A 432 -11.79 5.20 -0.50
N LYS A 433 -11.42 6.27 -1.22
CA LYS A 433 -11.74 7.67 -0.89
C LYS A 433 -13.21 7.93 -0.53
N ASP A 434 -14.15 7.30 -1.24
CA ASP A 434 -15.59 7.53 -1.09
C ASP A 434 -16.20 6.69 0.05
N ARG A 435 -15.45 5.70 0.56
CA ARG A 435 -15.84 4.83 1.68
C ARG A 435 -15.24 5.28 3.01
N ARG A 436 -14.16 6.06 2.98
CA ARG A 436 -13.46 6.58 4.17
C ARG A 436 -14.40 7.51 4.98
N PRO A 437 -14.39 7.44 6.32
CA PRO A 437 -15.16 8.39 7.14
C PRO A 437 -14.59 9.80 7.00
N ALA A 438 -15.43 10.83 7.06
CA ALA A 438 -15.02 12.21 6.79
C ALA A 438 -13.88 12.73 7.70
N TRP A 439 -13.74 12.21 8.91
CA TRP A 439 -12.63 12.56 9.81
C TRP A 439 -11.28 11.94 9.43
N ALA A 440 -11.25 10.93 8.57
CA ALA A 440 -10.00 10.33 8.08
C ALA A 440 -9.34 11.15 6.96
N PHE A 441 -10.08 12.08 6.34
CA PHE A 441 -9.62 12.94 5.25
C PHE A 441 -8.34 13.72 5.62
N ASP A 442 -7.41 13.83 4.67
CA ASP A 442 -6.06 14.39 4.83
C ASP A 442 -5.14 13.66 5.84
N GLY A 443 -5.60 12.56 6.43
CA GLY A 443 -4.76 11.68 7.23
C GLY A 443 -3.99 10.63 6.41
N SER A 444 -3.06 9.95 7.07
CA SER A 444 -2.23 8.89 6.48
C SER A 444 -2.03 7.78 7.50
N PHE A 445 -1.94 6.52 7.06
CA PHE A 445 -1.32 5.50 7.91
C PHE A 445 0.17 5.81 8.10
N PHE A 446 0.71 5.38 9.24
CA PHE A 446 2.11 5.44 9.61
C PHE A 446 2.53 4.09 10.17
N VAL A 447 3.48 3.45 9.51
CA VAL A 447 4.07 2.17 9.94
C VAL A 447 5.38 2.47 10.65
N PHE A 448 5.53 1.97 11.88
CA PHE A 448 6.79 1.93 12.60
C PHE A 448 7.29 0.49 12.70
N ARG A 449 8.57 0.27 12.40
CA ARG A 449 9.29 -1.00 12.54
C ARG A 449 10.69 -0.75 13.11
N LYS A 450 11.06 -1.42 14.20
CA LYS A 450 12.44 -1.51 14.68
C LYS A 450 13.09 -2.73 14.02
N LEU A 451 14.00 -2.47 13.08
CA LEU A 451 14.69 -3.50 12.29
C LEU A 451 16.17 -3.53 12.69
N ARG A 452 16.56 -4.51 13.51
CA ARG A 452 17.95 -4.73 13.90
C ARG A 452 18.74 -5.26 12.72
N GLN A 453 19.96 -4.77 12.52
CA GLN A 453 20.83 -5.12 11.39
C GLN A 453 22.09 -5.85 11.91
N LEU A 454 22.31 -7.06 11.38
CA LEU A 454 23.48 -7.89 11.67
C LEU A 454 24.61 -7.55 10.69
N VAL A 455 25.27 -6.41 10.93
CA VAL A 455 26.16 -5.73 9.98
C VAL A 455 27.48 -6.49 9.75
N PRO A 456 28.21 -6.97 10.79
CA PRO A 456 29.39 -7.82 10.58
C PRO A 456 29.06 -9.08 9.78
N GLU A 457 27.95 -9.75 10.10
CA GLU A 457 27.50 -10.97 9.43
C GLU A 457 27.17 -10.72 7.94
N PHE A 458 26.54 -9.59 7.63
CA PHE A 458 26.30 -9.16 6.24
C PHE A 458 27.61 -8.85 5.50
N ASN A 459 28.54 -8.14 6.14
CA ASN A 459 29.85 -7.82 5.55
C ASN A 459 30.66 -9.09 5.23
N SER A 460 30.72 -10.04 6.17
CA SER A 460 31.41 -11.32 5.96
C SER A 460 30.74 -12.15 4.87
N PHE A 461 29.40 -12.17 4.82
CA PHE A 461 28.67 -12.79 3.71
C PHE A 461 29.05 -12.19 2.35
N LEU A 462 29.16 -10.86 2.24
CA LEU A 462 29.58 -10.19 1.01
C LEU A 462 31.03 -10.52 0.64
N GLN A 463 31.95 -10.51 1.61
CA GLN A 463 33.36 -10.86 1.38
C GLN A 463 33.53 -12.32 0.90
N GLU A 464 32.89 -13.26 1.59
CA GLU A 464 32.99 -14.69 1.28
C GLU A 464 32.40 -15.07 -0.07
N ASN A 465 31.33 -14.40 -0.52
CA ASN A 465 30.62 -14.76 -1.74
C ASN A 465 31.01 -13.85 -2.91
N GLY A 466 31.37 -12.60 -2.67
CA GLY A 466 31.88 -11.67 -3.67
C GLY A 466 33.06 -12.26 -4.43
N VAL A 467 34.10 -12.73 -3.73
CA VAL A 467 35.29 -13.33 -4.36
C VAL A 467 35.01 -14.59 -5.18
N LYS A 468 33.92 -15.32 -4.87
CA LYS A 468 33.51 -16.51 -5.62
C LYS A 468 32.77 -16.16 -6.91
N LEU A 469 32.00 -15.06 -6.89
CA LEU A 469 31.22 -14.60 -8.04
C LEU A 469 32.01 -13.66 -8.97
N PHE A 470 32.98 -12.92 -8.42
CA PHE A 470 33.80 -11.93 -9.14
C PHE A 470 35.32 -12.17 -8.91
N PRO A 471 35.87 -13.34 -9.31
CA PRO A 471 37.26 -13.72 -9.00
C PRO A 471 38.33 -12.87 -9.70
N SER A 472 37.95 -12.04 -10.67
CA SER A 472 38.82 -11.07 -11.35
C SER A 472 38.95 -9.73 -10.62
N SER A 473 38.12 -9.48 -9.60
CA SER A 473 38.14 -8.26 -8.78
C SER A 473 39.00 -8.44 -7.52
N THR A 474 39.45 -7.33 -6.93
CA THR A 474 39.99 -7.37 -5.55
C THR A 474 38.88 -7.85 -4.59
N PRO A 475 39.22 -8.46 -3.44
CA PRO A 475 38.21 -8.93 -2.49
C PRO A 475 37.23 -7.84 -2.01
N GLU A 476 37.71 -6.61 -1.87
CA GLU A 476 36.91 -5.44 -1.53
C GLU A 476 35.92 -5.08 -2.65
N ASN A 477 36.40 -4.88 -3.88
CA ASN A 477 35.55 -4.56 -5.03
C ASN A 477 34.56 -5.70 -5.34
N ALA A 478 34.95 -6.95 -5.12
CA ALA A 478 34.10 -8.12 -5.28
C ALA A 478 32.95 -8.15 -4.26
N ALA A 479 33.24 -7.80 -3.00
CA ALA A 479 32.24 -7.68 -1.95
C ALA A 479 31.28 -6.50 -2.20
N ASP A 480 31.81 -5.34 -2.60
CA ASP A 480 31.01 -4.16 -2.91
C ASP A 480 30.14 -4.35 -4.15
N LYS A 481 30.64 -5.00 -5.21
CA LYS A 481 29.84 -5.35 -6.39
C LYS A 481 28.72 -6.33 -6.06
N LEU A 482 28.97 -7.31 -5.18
CA LEU A 482 27.91 -8.19 -4.69
C LEU A 482 26.88 -7.42 -3.87
N GLY A 483 27.31 -6.56 -2.94
CA GLY A 483 26.43 -5.71 -2.15
C GLY A 483 25.57 -4.80 -3.03
N ALA A 484 26.16 -4.20 -4.05
CA ALA A 484 25.47 -3.36 -5.02
C ALA A 484 24.38 -4.12 -5.79
N ARG A 485 24.66 -5.36 -6.21
CA ARG A 485 23.68 -6.22 -6.89
C ARG A 485 22.60 -6.78 -5.96
N VAL A 486 22.92 -7.00 -4.67
CA VAL A 486 21.95 -7.37 -3.62
C VAL A 486 20.95 -6.23 -3.36
N PHE A 487 21.41 -4.97 -3.33
CA PHE A 487 20.54 -3.81 -3.12
C PHE A 487 19.90 -3.26 -4.41
N GLY A 488 20.54 -3.43 -5.56
CA GLY A 488 20.23 -2.73 -6.81
C GLY A 488 20.84 -1.31 -6.90
N ARG A 489 21.68 -0.94 -5.92
CA ARG A 489 22.41 0.34 -5.85
C ARG A 489 23.75 0.12 -5.15
N TRP A 490 24.80 0.79 -5.61
CA TRP A 490 26.07 0.93 -4.88
C TRP A 490 25.87 1.67 -3.55
N LYS A 491 26.86 1.58 -2.66
CA LYS A 491 26.83 2.24 -1.34
C LYS A 491 26.63 3.77 -1.43
N SER A 492 27.14 4.40 -2.48
CA SER A 492 26.93 5.82 -2.82
C SER A 492 25.47 6.20 -3.09
N GLY A 493 24.63 5.22 -3.43
CA GLY A 493 23.29 5.40 -3.98
C GLY A 493 23.20 5.22 -5.51
N THR A 494 24.31 5.14 -6.24
CA THR A 494 24.30 4.97 -7.71
C THR A 494 23.59 3.67 -8.11
N PRO A 495 22.55 3.70 -8.97
CA PRO A 495 21.84 2.49 -9.38
C PRO A 495 22.70 1.61 -10.29
N VAL A 496 22.71 0.30 -10.02
CA VAL A 496 23.51 -0.67 -10.82
C VAL A 496 23.01 -0.77 -12.27
N VAL A 497 21.81 -0.28 -12.56
CA VAL A 497 21.30 -0.15 -13.94
C VAL A 497 22.09 0.88 -14.75
N LEU A 498 22.53 1.97 -14.13
CA LEU A 498 23.28 3.05 -14.82
C LEU A 498 24.80 2.85 -14.75
N SER A 499 25.30 2.17 -13.71
CA SER A 499 26.70 1.75 -13.61
C SER A 499 26.79 0.32 -13.06
N PRO A 500 26.77 -0.72 -13.92
CA PRO A 500 26.68 -2.12 -13.48
C PRO A 500 28.00 -2.71 -12.97
N ASP A 501 29.14 -2.11 -13.36
CA ASP A 501 30.46 -2.70 -13.11
C ASP A 501 31.25 -2.06 -11.96
N GLU A 502 31.08 -0.75 -11.74
CA GLU A 502 31.75 0.03 -10.69
C GLU A 502 30.88 1.19 -10.15
N ASP A 503 31.26 1.77 -9.01
CA ASP A 503 30.52 2.87 -8.37
C ASP A 503 30.88 4.24 -8.97
N ASP A 504 30.02 4.78 -9.84
CA ASP A 504 30.15 6.16 -10.31
C ASP A 504 29.41 7.14 -9.38
N LYS A 505 30.17 7.87 -8.56
CA LYS A 505 29.61 8.84 -7.61
C LYS A 505 29.02 10.08 -8.28
N SER A 506 29.38 10.41 -9.53
CA SER A 506 28.80 11.55 -10.24
C SER A 506 27.29 11.37 -10.45
N ILE A 507 26.85 10.16 -10.77
CA ILE A 507 25.43 9.77 -10.89
C ILE A 507 24.70 9.95 -9.57
N SER A 508 25.29 9.55 -8.43
CA SER A 508 24.67 9.74 -7.11
C SER A 508 24.72 11.19 -6.60
N GLN A 509 25.56 12.05 -7.16
CA GLN A 509 25.61 13.47 -6.80
C GLN A 509 24.63 14.33 -7.62
N ASP A 510 24.07 13.78 -8.70
CA ASP A 510 23.08 14.43 -9.55
C ASP A 510 21.66 13.89 -9.29
N ASN A 511 20.78 14.75 -8.77
CA ASN A 511 19.37 14.42 -8.52
C ASN A 511 18.61 14.01 -9.81
N ASN A 512 19.01 14.54 -10.97
CA ASN A 512 18.41 14.25 -12.27
C ASN A 512 18.81 12.88 -12.82
N GLN A 513 19.85 12.24 -12.26
CA GLN A 513 20.37 10.94 -12.70
C GLN A 513 20.14 9.83 -11.67
N ILE A 514 20.33 10.09 -10.37
CA ILE A 514 20.32 9.07 -9.30
C ILE A 514 19.07 8.17 -9.28
N ASN A 515 17.94 8.63 -9.79
CA ASN A 515 16.69 7.87 -9.86
C ASN A 515 16.11 7.72 -11.29
N ASN A 516 16.77 8.29 -12.30
CA ASN A 516 16.33 8.33 -13.69
C ASN A 516 16.76 7.07 -14.45
N PHE A 517 16.05 5.97 -14.21
CA PHE A 517 16.23 4.72 -14.95
C PHE A 517 14.95 3.90 -14.96
N GLN A 518 14.88 2.95 -15.89
CA GLN A 518 13.94 1.84 -15.88
C GLN A 518 14.72 0.53 -15.76
N TYR A 519 14.14 -0.50 -15.16
CA TYR A 519 14.82 -1.79 -15.11
C TYR A 519 14.79 -2.46 -16.48
N PRO A 520 15.88 -3.15 -16.90
CA PRO A 520 15.86 -3.95 -18.12
C PRO A 520 14.97 -5.19 -17.94
N ALA A 521 14.63 -5.82 -19.06
CA ALA A 521 13.91 -7.09 -19.09
C ALA A 521 14.80 -8.32 -18.76
N ASP A 522 16.09 -8.10 -18.45
CA ASP A 522 17.07 -9.12 -18.10
C ASP A 522 17.64 -8.89 -16.68
N GLN A 523 18.56 -9.77 -16.25
CA GLN A 523 19.26 -9.66 -14.96
C GLN A 523 20.74 -9.25 -15.10
N ASN A 524 21.16 -8.77 -16.27
CA ASN A 524 22.56 -8.44 -16.55
C ASN A 524 22.99 -7.25 -15.69
N ALA A 525 22.27 -6.12 -15.76
CA ALA A 525 22.58 -4.93 -14.98
C ALA A 525 22.10 -5.04 -13.51
N CYS A 526 20.85 -5.49 -13.30
CA CYS A 526 20.24 -5.59 -11.97
C CYS A 526 19.52 -6.95 -11.79
N PRO A 527 19.79 -7.72 -10.72
CA PRO A 527 19.01 -8.92 -10.42
C PRO A 527 17.55 -8.59 -10.08
N PHE A 528 16.59 -9.39 -10.57
CA PHE A 528 15.16 -9.21 -10.27
C PHE A 528 14.84 -9.32 -8.76
N ALA A 529 15.68 -10.04 -8.02
CA ALA A 529 15.62 -10.21 -6.58
C ALA A 529 16.37 -9.12 -5.77
N ALA A 530 16.93 -8.10 -6.44
CA ALA A 530 17.57 -6.97 -5.77
C ALA A 530 16.56 -6.15 -4.95
N HIS A 531 16.98 -5.68 -3.78
CA HIS A 531 16.08 -5.06 -2.79
C HIS A 531 15.23 -3.90 -3.36
N THR A 532 15.85 -2.99 -4.12
CA THR A 532 15.15 -1.87 -4.74
C THR A 532 14.21 -2.28 -5.88
N GLN A 533 14.49 -3.39 -6.58
CA GLN A 533 13.64 -3.90 -7.66
C GLN A 533 12.45 -4.72 -7.13
N LYS A 534 12.66 -5.51 -6.07
CA LYS A 534 11.57 -6.13 -5.30
C LYS A 534 10.62 -5.10 -4.69
N SER A 535 11.18 -4.01 -4.16
CA SER A 535 10.41 -2.91 -3.55
C SER A 535 9.53 -2.19 -4.57
N TYR A 536 10.12 -1.80 -5.72
CA TYR A 536 9.42 -1.13 -6.80
C TYR A 536 9.98 -1.60 -8.15
N PRO A 537 9.32 -2.53 -8.85
CA PRO A 537 9.80 -3.07 -10.13
C PRO A 537 9.79 -2.09 -11.30
N ARG A 538 9.21 -0.89 -11.15
CA ARG A 538 8.96 0.08 -12.23
C ARG A 538 8.25 -0.60 -13.42
N THR A 539 8.70 -0.37 -14.65
CA THR A 539 8.22 -1.00 -15.89
C THR A 539 8.20 -2.54 -15.87
N ASN A 540 8.95 -3.20 -14.98
CA ASN A 540 8.92 -4.66 -14.85
C ASN A 540 7.68 -5.19 -14.11
N MET A 541 6.81 -4.28 -13.63
CA MET A 541 5.43 -4.57 -13.25
C MET A 541 4.54 -3.40 -13.69
N PRO A 542 4.03 -3.40 -14.95
CA PRO A 542 3.06 -2.40 -15.39
C PRO A 542 1.76 -2.57 -14.60
N GLY A 543 1.22 -1.49 -14.09
CA GLY A 543 0.04 -1.50 -13.21
C GLY A 543 -0.03 -0.25 -12.34
N SER A 544 -0.90 -0.27 -11.33
CA SER A 544 -1.11 0.90 -10.47
C SER A 544 0.01 1.11 -9.44
N ASN A 545 0.27 2.38 -9.14
CA ASN A 545 1.23 2.82 -8.13
C ASN A 545 0.65 2.85 -6.70
N ASP A 546 -0.53 2.27 -6.46
CA ASP A 546 -1.21 2.22 -5.15
C ASP A 546 -0.42 1.47 -4.06
N HIS A 547 0.67 0.81 -4.45
CA HIS A 547 1.62 0.13 -3.56
C HIS A 547 2.79 1.01 -3.10
N LEU A 548 2.91 2.25 -3.61
CA LEU A 548 3.97 3.16 -3.22
C LEU A 548 3.69 3.81 -1.86
N PHE A 549 4.68 3.77 -0.98
CA PHE A 549 4.67 4.43 0.32
C PHE A 549 5.88 5.33 0.51
N ARG A 550 5.69 6.44 1.25
CA ARG A 550 6.76 7.40 1.51
C ARG A 550 7.58 6.99 2.73
N ARG A 551 8.85 6.62 2.50
CA ARG A 551 9.79 6.30 3.58
C ARG A 551 10.37 7.56 4.23
N SER A 552 10.51 7.53 5.55
CA SER A 552 11.17 8.56 6.36
C SER A 552 12.02 7.90 7.46
N SER A 553 12.66 6.77 7.14
CA SER A 553 13.45 5.97 8.08
C SER A 553 14.60 6.77 8.74
N ILE A 554 15.19 6.20 9.78
CA ILE A 554 16.42 6.73 10.41
C ILE A 554 17.19 5.58 11.08
N PRO A 555 18.53 5.53 10.99
CA PRO A 555 19.32 4.54 11.73
C PRO A 555 19.14 4.63 13.25
N TYR A 556 19.60 3.61 13.97
CA TYR A 556 19.71 3.59 15.43
C TYR A 556 20.85 2.69 15.91
N GLY A 557 21.38 3.01 17.10
CA GLY A 557 22.51 2.28 17.70
C GLY A 557 23.86 2.86 17.29
N ASP A 558 24.92 2.29 17.86
CA ASP A 558 26.29 2.73 17.63
C ASP A 558 26.85 2.20 16.31
N GLU A 559 27.93 2.82 15.81
CA GLU A 559 28.78 2.22 14.78
C GLU A 559 29.41 0.89 15.25
N LEU A 560 30.02 0.15 14.32
CA LEU A 560 30.79 -1.04 14.67
C LEU A 560 32.02 -0.68 15.50
N ASP A 561 32.31 -1.49 16.52
CA ASP A 561 33.58 -1.42 17.22
C ASP A 561 34.59 -2.48 16.73
N ALA A 562 35.83 -2.39 17.20
CA ALA A 562 36.91 -3.29 16.81
C ALA A 562 36.67 -4.76 17.21
N SER A 563 35.85 -5.03 18.24
CA SER A 563 35.47 -6.39 18.64
C SER A 563 34.53 -6.98 17.61
N GLU A 564 33.49 -6.25 17.22
CA GLU A 564 32.49 -6.70 16.23
C GLU A 564 33.11 -6.89 14.84
N ILE A 565 34.02 -6.01 14.43
CA ILE A 565 34.78 -6.13 13.17
C ILE A 565 35.68 -7.37 13.19
N SER A 566 36.48 -7.57 14.25
CA SER A 566 37.44 -8.68 14.31
C SER A 566 36.79 -10.05 14.53
N THR A 567 35.63 -10.10 15.18
CA THR A 567 34.86 -11.35 15.41
C THR A 567 33.82 -11.64 14.34
N SER A 568 33.59 -10.74 13.37
CA SER A 568 32.52 -10.86 12.36
C SER A 568 31.14 -11.16 12.96
N THR A 569 30.87 -10.69 14.19
CA THR A 569 29.68 -11.03 14.97
C THR A 569 29.10 -9.77 15.60
N THR A 570 27.77 -9.59 15.49
CA THR A 570 27.05 -8.49 16.13
C THR A 570 26.99 -8.68 17.64
N GLN A 571 27.50 -7.71 18.39
CA GLN A 571 27.51 -7.68 19.86
C GLN A 571 26.58 -6.59 20.42
N LYS A 572 26.34 -5.51 19.65
CA LYS A 572 25.46 -4.40 20.02
C LYS A 572 24.16 -4.39 19.22
N ASP A 573 23.12 -3.78 19.78
CA ASP A 573 21.87 -3.53 19.06
C ASP A 573 21.99 -2.25 18.21
N ARG A 574 21.78 -2.40 16.91
CA ARG A 574 21.79 -1.33 15.90
C ARG A 574 20.91 -1.70 14.74
N GLY A 575 20.51 -0.72 13.94
CA GLY A 575 19.84 -0.98 12.68
C GLY A 575 19.01 0.20 12.18
N LEU A 576 17.86 -0.09 11.60
CA LEU A 576 16.98 0.90 11.00
C LEU A 576 15.66 0.99 11.77
N LEU A 577 15.27 2.21 12.16
CA LEU A 577 13.87 2.50 12.42
C LEU A 577 13.22 2.76 11.07
N PHE A 578 12.59 1.73 10.52
CA PHE A 578 11.87 1.84 9.26
C PHE A 578 10.53 2.54 9.52
N LEU A 579 10.34 3.66 8.85
CA LEU A 579 9.17 4.54 8.97
C LEU A 579 8.56 4.74 7.59
N CYS A 580 7.28 4.46 7.39
CA CYS A 580 6.60 4.85 6.15
C CYS A 580 5.15 5.35 6.31
N TYR A 581 4.72 6.12 5.31
CA TYR A 581 3.41 6.79 5.22
C TYR A 581 2.71 6.44 3.89
N GLN A 582 1.39 6.27 3.91
CA GLN A 582 0.56 5.72 2.83
C GLN A 582 -0.93 5.83 3.16
N SER A 583 -1.84 5.80 2.17
CA SER A 583 -3.29 5.71 2.42
C SER A 583 -3.79 4.29 2.73
N SER A 584 -3.03 3.23 2.40
CA SER A 584 -3.30 1.84 2.79
C SER A 584 -2.02 1.08 3.13
N ILE A 585 -2.00 0.42 4.29
CA ILE A 585 -0.92 -0.47 4.76
C ILE A 585 -0.98 -1.78 3.97
N GLU A 586 -2.19 -2.32 3.76
CA GLU A 586 -2.43 -3.53 2.97
C GLU A 586 -1.78 -3.41 1.59
N ARG A 587 -2.16 -2.39 0.81
CA ARG A 587 -1.62 -2.19 -0.55
C ARG A 587 -0.16 -1.73 -0.58
N GLY A 588 0.29 -0.99 0.43
CA GLY A 588 1.66 -0.43 0.48
C GLY A 588 2.67 -1.34 1.17
N PHE A 589 2.88 -1.11 2.46
CA PHE A 589 3.90 -1.77 3.28
C PHE A 589 3.76 -3.29 3.31
N LYS A 590 2.56 -3.81 3.62
CA LYS A 590 2.32 -5.24 3.82
C LYS A 590 2.51 -6.03 2.52
N TYR A 591 1.86 -5.59 1.44
CA TYR A 591 2.05 -6.15 0.10
C TYR A 591 3.52 -6.09 -0.37
N THR A 592 4.25 -5.02 -0.05
CA THR A 592 5.70 -4.94 -0.36
C THR A 592 6.53 -5.91 0.49
N GLN A 593 6.19 -6.09 1.77
CA GLN A 593 6.83 -7.09 2.63
C GLN A 593 6.55 -8.53 2.15
N GLN A 594 5.35 -8.81 1.66
CA GLN A 594 4.99 -10.08 1.03
C GLN A 594 5.77 -10.32 -0.27
N ARG A 595 5.98 -9.30 -1.12
CA ARG A 595 6.83 -9.39 -2.33
C ARG A 595 8.29 -9.75 -2.03
N PHE A 596 8.83 -9.32 -0.89
CA PHE A 596 10.16 -9.72 -0.42
C PHE A 596 10.23 -11.21 -0.08
N ASN A 597 9.12 -11.76 0.43
CA ASN A 597 8.96 -13.16 0.81
C ASN A 597 8.48 -14.07 -0.34
N ASN A 598 7.99 -13.50 -1.46
CA ASN A 598 7.55 -14.26 -2.63
C ASN A 598 8.74 -14.55 -3.58
N PRO A 599 9.16 -15.82 -3.78
CA PRO A 599 10.30 -16.16 -4.65
C PRO A 599 10.00 -16.05 -6.16
N ASP A 600 8.73 -15.97 -6.55
CA ASP A 600 8.27 -15.91 -7.93
C ASP A 600 8.08 -14.46 -8.44
N PHE A 601 8.09 -13.48 -7.54
CA PHE A 601 7.94 -12.07 -7.87
C PHE A 601 9.26 -11.43 -8.37
N PRO A 602 9.25 -10.56 -9.41
CA PRO A 602 8.11 -10.19 -10.26
C PRO A 602 7.72 -11.31 -11.24
N PHE A 603 6.41 -11.43 -11.50
CA PHE A 603 5.86 -12.48 -12.37
C PHE A 603 6.15 -12.23 -13.86
N SER A 604 6.15 -13.31 -14.65
CA SER A 604 6.49 -13.29 -16.08
C SER A 604 5.50 -12.48 -16.91
N PRO A 605 5.98 -11.45 -17.64
CA PRO A 605 6.44 -11.70 -19.02
C PRO A 605 7.96 -11.83 -19.17
N LEU A 606 8.72 -11.41 -18.16
CA LEU A 606 10.18 -11.30 -18.19
C LEU A 606 10.92 -12.66 -18.14
N GLN A 607 10.21 -13.76 -17.93
CA GLN A 607 10.80 -15.11 -17.97
C GLN A 607 10.70 -15.74 -19.38
N SER A 608 10.39 -14.95 -20.42
CA SER A 608 10.18 -15.42 -21.80
C SER A 608 11.39 -16.13 -22.43
N GLU A 609 12.61 -15.86 -21.96
CA GLU A 609 13.82 -16.54 -22.46
C GLU A 609 14.12 -17.87 -21.75
N LYS A 610 13.65 -18.09 -20.51
CA LYS A 610 13.89 -19.31 -19.73
C LYS A 610 12.68 -19.64 -18.81
N PRO A 611 11.69 -20.40 -19.29
CA PRO A 611 10.54 -20.82 -18.50
C PRO A 611 10.96 -21.53 -17.20
N GLY A 612 10.42 -21.07 -16.06
CA GLY A 612 10.61 -21.70 -14.75
C GLY A 612 11.77 -21.15 -13.90
N GLN A 613 12.50 -20.13 -14.34
CA GLN A 613 13.49 -19.46 -13.48
C GLN A 613 12.79 -18.50 -12.49
N LYS A 614 12.66 -18.93 -11.23
CA LYS A 614 12.22 -18.09 -10.11
C LYS A 614 13.30 -17.05 -9.74
N PRO A 615 13.00 -15.74 -9.68
CA PRO A 615 13.93 -14.71 -9.21
C PRO A 615 14.60 -15.04 -7.87
N GLY A 616 13.82 -15.59 -6.93
CA GLY A 616 14.20 -15.77 -5.54
C GLY A 616 13.65 -14.66 -4.64
N TYR A 617 14.08 -14.67 -3.39
CA TYR A 617 13.62 -13.77 -2.34
C TYR A 617 14.41 -12.47 -2.35
N ASP A 618 13.91 -11.46 -1.64
CA ASP A 618 14.72 -10.28 -1.31
C ASP A 618 15.97 -10.68 -0.51
N ALA A 619 17.14 -10.35 -1.05
CA ALA A 619 18.42 -10.76 -0.49
C ALA A 619 18.81 -10.04 0.82
N VAL A 620 18.09 -8.99 1.23
CA VAL A 620 18.35 -8.22 2.46
C VAL A 620 17.37 -8.59 3.57
N ILE A 621 16.06 -8.54 3.30
CA ILE A 621 14.99 -8.62 4.31
C ILE A 621 13.93 -9.70 4.08
N GLY A 622 14.04 -10.52 3.02
CA GLY A 622 13.18 -11.69 2.84
C GLY A 622 13.38 -12.72 3.96
N SER A 623 12.33 -13.50 4.26
CA SER A 623 12.38 -14.60 5.25
C SER A 623 13.54 -15.57 4.99
N SER A 624 14.20 -16.04 6.05
CA SER A 624 15.35 -16.96 5.97
C SER A 624 14.98 -18.40 6.33
N PRO A 625 15.65 -19.44 5.77
CA PRO A 625 16.73 -19.36 4.78
C PRO A 625 16.20 -19.02 3.38
N ARG A 626 16.99 -18.30 2.58
CA ARG A 626 16.59 -17.86 1.23
C ARG A 626 17.67 -18.02 0.18
N TYR A 627 17.32 -17.70 -1.06
CA TYR A 627 18.25 -17.59 -2.18
C TYR A 627 17.83 -16.46 -3.11
N MET A 628 18.77 -15.97 -3.92
CA MET A 628 18.50 -15.13 -5.08
C MET A 628 19.17 -15.70 -6.33
N THR A 629 18.60 -15.43 -7.51
CA THR A 629 19.27 -15.60 -8.82
C THR A 629 19.75 -14.24 -9.34
N GLY A 630 20.39 -14.21 -10.52
CA GLY A 630 20.90 -12.97 -11.13
C GLY A 630 22.12 -12.34 -10.46
N ALA A 631 22.52 -12.78 -9.26
CA ALA A 631 23.65 -12.21 -8.52
C ALA A 631 24.96 -12.22 -9.33
N ASN A 632 25.21 -13.28 -10.12
CA ASN A 632 26.27 -13.30 -11.14
C ASN A 632 25.68 -12.96 -12.52
N PRO A 633 26.13 -11.88 -13.20
CA PRO A 633 25.65 -11.52 -14.53
C PRO A 633 26.08 -12.52 -15.63
N GLU A 634 27.22 -13.20 -15.48
CA GLU A 634 27.66 -14.24 -16.43
C GLU A 634 26.87 -15.54 -16.29
N LYS A 635 26.30 -15.77 -15.09
CA LYS A 635 25.53 -16.97 -14.73
C LYS A 635 24.24 -16.59 -14.01
N PRO A 636 23.30 -15.92 -14.70
CA PRO A 636 22.11 -15.35 -14.05
C PRO A 636 21.15 -16.41 -13.50
N THR A 637 21.32 -17.69 -13.86
CA THR A 637 20.59 -18.85 -13.32
C THR A 637 21.13 -19.36 -11.97
N ASP A 638 22.37 -19.03 -11.61
CA ASP A 638 23.02 -19.58 -10.42
C ASP A 638 22.36 -19.02 -9.15
N LYS A 639 22.08 -19.91 -8.20
CA LYS A 639 21.48 -19.53 -6.91
C LYS A 639 22.57 -19.13 -5.92
N LEU A 640 22.58 -17.85 -5.54
CA LEU A 640 23.27 -17.41 -4.34
C LEU A 640 22.43 -17.82 -3.12
N SER A 641 22.94 -18.76 -2.34
CA SER A 641 22.31 -19.20 -1.08
C SER A 641 22.56 -18.18 0.03
N ILE A 642 21.51 -17.81 0.76
CA ILE A 642 21.53 -16.80 1.82
C ILE A 642 20.85 -17.40 3.07
N PRO A 643 21.55 -18.25 3.84
CA PRO A 643 20.97 -18.92 5.00
C PRO A 643 20.80 -17.97 6.20
N LEU A 644 21.59 -16.89 6.27
CA LEU A 644 21.60 -15.93 7.37
C LEU A 644 20.48 -14.89 7.23
N ARG A 645 19.79 -14.58 8.33
CA ARG A 645 18.91 -13.41 8.44
C ARG A 645 19.78 -12.20 8.77
N PHE A 646 19.86 -11.20 7.89
CA PHE A 646 20.64 -9.97 8.15
C PHE A 646 19.82 -8.91 8.90
N VAL A 647 18.49 -8.99 8.81
CA VAL A 647 17.58 -8.03 9.43
C VAL A 647 16.55 -8.75 10.30
N GLU A 648 16.50 -8.38 11.58
CA GLU A 648 15.57 -8.94 12.57
C GLU A 648 14.55 -7.88 12.99
N ALA A 649 13.26 -8.18 12.88
CA ALA A 649 12.22 -7.35 13.44
C ALA A 649 12.23 -7.48 14.98
N ARG A 650 12.33 -6.35 15.69
CA ARG A 650 12.42 -6.29 17.15
C ARG A 650 11.28 -5.50 17.80
N GLY A 651 10.31 -5.07 17.00
CA GLY A 651 9.17 -4.28 17.46
C GLY A 651 8.50 -3.52 16.34
N GLY A 652 7.20 -3.25 16.47
CA GLY A 652 6.54 -2.29 15.62
C GLY A 652 5.07 -2.08 15.98
N GLU A 653 4.44 -1.14 15.30
CA GLU A 653 3.00 -0.90 15.38
C GLU A 653 2.52 -0.10 14.15
N TYR A 654 1.23 -0.22 13.87
CA TYR A 654 0.49 0.55 12.86
C TYR A 654 -0.28 1.69 13.52
N PHE A 655 -0.11 2.90 12.97
CA PHE A 655 -0.77 4.12 13.44
C PHE A 655 -1.51 4.80 12.29
N PHE A 656 -2.50 5.61 12.63
CA PHE A 656 -3.09 6.63 11.78
C PHE A 656 -2.63 8.01 12.25
N MET A 657 -2.14 8.82 11.32
CA MET A 657 -1.77 10.22 11.48
C MET A 657 -2.97 11.08 11.04
N PRO A 658 -3.83 11.55 11.96
CA PRO A 658 -4.98 12.37 11.59
C PRO A 658 -4.60 13.76 11.08
N SER A 659 -5.49 14.37 10.32
CA SER A 659 -5.43 15.80 9.95
C SER A 659 -5.61 16.72 11.15
N ILE A 660 -5.22 17.99 11.01
CA ILE A 660 -5.32 19.00 12.07
C ILE A 660 -6.79 19.29 12.43
N SER A 661 -7.70 19.27 11.46
CA SER A 661 -9.16 19.32 11.69
C SER A 661 -9.62 18.20 12.62
N THR A 662 -9.14 16.98 12.38
CA THR A 662 -9.52 15.79 13.17
C THR A 662 -8.88 15.81 14.55
N LEU A 663 -7.65 16.30 14.70
CA LEU A 663 -7.06 16.58 16.02
C LEU A 663 -7.90 17.59 16.82
N ASN A 664 -8.36 18.67 16.18
CA ASN A 664 -9.24 19.66 16.82
C ASN A 664 -10.64 19.09 17.15
N MET A 665 -11.10 18.05 16.45
CA MET A 665 -12.36 17.37 16.73
C MET A 665 -12.28 16.44 17.95
N ILE A 666 -11.15 15.76 18.17
CA ILE A 666 -10.99 14.77 19.27
C ILE A 666 -10.46 15.36 20.59
N ALA A 667 -10.00 16.60 20.58
CA ALA A 667 -9.39 17.29 21.73
C ALA A 667 -10.37 18.02 22.68
N PRO A 668 -11.62 18.33 22.31
CA PRO A 668 -12.72 18.58 23.23
C PRO A 668 -13.28 17.29 23.89
#